data_AF-A0A952E8C4-F1
#
_entry.id   AF-A0A952E8C4-F1
#
_cell.length_a   1.000
_cell.length_b   1.000
_cell.length_c   1.000
_cell.angle_alpha   90.00
_cell.angle_beta   90.00
_cell.angle_gamma   90.00
#
_symmetry.space_group_name_H-M   'P 1'
#
loop_
_entity.id
_entity.type
_entity.pdbx_description
1 polymer ?
#
loop_
_entity_poly.entity_id
_entity_poly.type
_entity_poly.pdbx_seq_one_letter_code
_entity_poly.pdbx_strand_id
1 'polypeptide(L)'
;MLFRKAKPFSSGPRTTPDDKHKQNKPVCPGTGKYIGSSRKYWPFIWLFPIAGLLSLIWFLIRVLPKPSRATYPCQRFAAPFASGFVVWVAGLIGSTLAYRKARQTFHQSRYVVAALCLTVSVMAVWWSISVTGQAPSEAAFTPTEPPNSPMGVAKGIYPGRVVWTHEPAATSWDGSTGHWWDDTYTDQNVVDYMVSKTLLELTGQSSDPNAWDALFRHFNQTTGRGDVSYQRGDTVVIKINMNQDSGSTWSRGQGHPSPHAIYSLLKQLINIAGIPGSAITIYDASRYIGDPIFDKIRSNPAPDFQNIRFVVSSARARNGRDAASYDSSNPLHTKAGIAYLPKCVTEADYLINMALLRPHSLFGVTLCAKNHFGSTYFPSRSSWTPEPLHNHGGRGKAMDTYQCLVNLNGHRHLNGKTLLYMIDGLYGARNQSSNVLKYVSFGDDWSSSIFASQDPIAIDSVALDFIRYEDGMNSSITDVVGNPDNYMHEAALAGNPPSGTFYDPEGDGTRLASLGVHEHWNNPVDKQYSRNLGSGEGIELVSPSFATADGPVENVTTGQKYEYIRHAINEAGPGDHVVAAPGTYIENISFNGKNITLSSADPNDPNVVAATVIDGHNHAVTFAGGEDVSCVLTGFTISDANAAVYCSDASPAITACIITGNSGPGIEIQNGANPTIINCEITLNDGPGIQMRKHAAGRKVTYNYATVTNCLIAENGQYGIADGIVTITNCTIVANGFCGVSSYEPTITNSIIYYNGSDGAQIESHIDAVVTYSNVQGGWPGQGNIDADPLFADAINGDFHLHKGSPCIDAGNPDSDYNAELSPNGERINMGVYGGTPQASLSQ
;
A
#
# COMPACT_ATOMS: atom_id res chain seq x y z
N MET A 1 -19.70 9.93 -60.88
CA MET A 1 -20.48 10.39 -62.06
C MET A 1 -21.34 11.56 -61.62
N LEU A 2 -20.87 12.80 -61.82
CA LEU A 2 -21.20 13.69 -62.95
C LEU A 2 -22.69 14.13 -62.96
N PHE A 3 -23.02 15.28 -62.38
CA PHE A 3 -23.02 16.65 -62.97
C PHE A 3 -24.35 17.00 -63.69
N ARG A 4 -24.96 18.14 -63.30
CA ARG A 4 -25.75 19.07 -64.17
C ARG A 4 -26.01 20.34 -63.34
N LYS A 5 -25.40 21.49 -63.65
CA LYS A 5 -25.60 22.48 -64.73
C LYS A 5 -26.47 23.66 -64.27
N ALA A 6 -25.85 24.84 -64.32
CA ALA A 6 -26.37 26.17 -64.04
C ALA A 6 -27.04 26.83 -65.26
N LYS A 7 -27.77 27.94 -65.04
CA LYS A 7 -27.69 29.27 -65.73
C LYS A 7 -28.86 30.21 -65.28
N PRO A 8 -28.89 31.54 -65.60
CA PRO A 8 -28.19 32.65 -64.89
C PRO A 8 -29.16 33.85 -64.61
N PHE A 9 -28.68 35.00 -64.08
CA PHE A 9 -29.05 36.36 -64.55
C PHE A 9 -28.18 37.47 -63.89
N SER A 10 -28.29 38.68 -64.43
CA SER A 10 -27.27 39.70 -64.72
C SER A 10 -26.93 40.79 -63.66
N SER A 11 -25.64 41.16 -63.69
CA SER A 11 -24.95 42.47 -63.54
C SER A 11 -25.54 43.71 -62.84
N GLY A 12 -24.75 44.24 -61.90
CA GLY A 12 -24.59 45.65 -61.52
C GLY A 12 -23.15 45.89 -60.98
N PRO A 13 -22.59 47.12 -61.01
CA PRO A 13 -21.15 47.35 -61.17
C PRO A 13 -20.32 47.34 -59.88
N ARG A 14 -19.02 47.04 -60.04
CA ARG A 14 -17.98 46.97 -59.00
C ARG A 14 -17.58 48.35 -58.48
N THR A 15 -17.56 48.50 -57.15
CA THR A 15 -16.66 49.41 -56.42
C THR A 15 -16.02 48.64 -55.26
N THR A 16 -14.79 49.01 -54.93
CA THR A 16 -13.75 48.23 -54.24
C THR A 16 -13.96 48.05 -52.73
N PRO A 17 -13.35 47.01 -52.11
CA PRO A 17 -13.64 46.58 -50.75
C PRO A 17 -12.79 47.35 -49.73
N ASP A 18 -13.17 48.59 -49.39
CA ASP A 18 -12.56 49.29 -48.24
C ASP A 18 -13.54 50.10 -47.36
N ASP A 19 -14.85 50.08 -47.66
CA ASP A 19 -15.84 50.91 -46.93
C ASP A 19 -16.97 50.13 -46.23
N LYS A 20 -16.78 48.84 -45.91
CA LYS A 20 -17.79 48.01 -45.20
C LYS A 20 -17.39 47.54 -43.79
N HIS A 21 -16.47 48.22 -43.11
CA HIS A 21 -16.09 47.91 -41.71
C HIS A 21 -16.26 49.06 -40.71
N LYS A 22 -17.22 49.96 -40.95
CA LYS A 22 -17.64 50.96 -39.96
C LYS A 22 -19.15 50.89 -39.74
N GLN A 23 -19.61 49.89 -38.99
CA GLN A 23 -20.80 49.96 -38.11
C GLN A 23 -20.89 48.65 -37.30
N ASN A 24 -21.18 48.76 -36.00
CA ASN A 24 -21.20 47.74 -34.93
C ASN A 24 -19.85 47.42 -34.22
N LYS A 25 -19.36 48.37 -33.41
CA LYS A 25 -18.49 48.07 -32.27
C LYS A 25 -19.27 48.28 -30.96
N PRO A 26 -19.24 47.36 -29.99
CA PRO A 26 -19.93 47.53 -28.71
C PRO A 26 -19.32 48.70 -27.91
N VAL A 27 -20.20 49.47 -27.27
CA VAL A 27 -19.87 50.64 -26.45
C VAL A 27 -20.24 50.32 -25.00
N CYS A 28 -19.39 50.69 -24.04
CA CYS A 28 -19.63 50.43 -22.62
C CYS A 28 -20.83 51.26 -22.09
N PRO A 29 -21.85 50.63 -21.46
CA PRO A 29 -23.07 51.33 -21.01
C PRO A 29 -22.85 52.44 -19.97
N GLY A 30 -21.78 52.36 -19.17
CA GLY A 30 -21.52 53.33 -18.10
C GLY A 30 -20.68 54.54 -18.49
N THR A 31 -19.96 54.51 -19.62
CA THR A 31 -18.99 55.57 -19.98
C THR A 31 -19.01 56.01 -21.44
N GLY A 32 -19.79 55.36 -22.32
CA GLY A 32 -19.99 55.81 -23.70
C GLY A 32 -18.77 55.70 -24.63
N LYS A 33 -17.68 55.05 -24.21
CA LYS A 33 -16.46 54.87 -25.05
C LYS A 33 -16.48 53.53 -25.80
N TYR A 34 -15.95 53.55 -27.04
CA TYR A 34 -15.79 52.36 -27.89
C TYR A 34 -14.75 51.38 -27.32
N ILE A 35 -15.09 50.08 -27.26
CA ILE A 35 -14.15 49.03 -26.87
C ILE A 35 -13.21 48.74 -28.05
N GLY A 36 -12.01 49.32 -28.02
CA GLY A 36 -10.93 48.98 -28.95
C GLY A 36 -10.19 47.72 -28.49
N SER A 37 -9.99 46.74 -29.38
CA SER A 37 -9.07 45.64 -29.14
C SER A 37 -7.65 46.20 -28.97
N SER A 38 -7.15 46.22 -27.75
CA SER A 38 -5.73 46.49 -27.51
C SER A 38 -5.03 45.16 -27.18
N ARG A 39 -4.20 44.70 -28.11
CA ARG A 39 -3.08 43.81 -27.76
C ARG A 39 -2.12 44.63 -26.91
N LYS A 40 -1.98 44.30 -25.62
CA LYS A 40 -0.79 44.64 -24.81
C LYS A 40 -0.53 43.55 -23.77
N TYR A 41 0.01 42.42 -24.21
CA TYR A 41 0.63 41.41 -23.32
C TYR A 41 2.17 41.55 -23.25
N TRP A 42 2.71 42.75 -23.46
CA TRP A 42 4.16 42.96 -23.48
C TRP A 42 4.86 42.74 -22.11
N PRO A 43 4.28 43.10 -20.94
CA PRO A 43 4.93 42.80 -19.66
C PRO A 43 4.85 41.31 -19.25
N PHE A 44 3.90 40.54 -19.81
CA PHE A 44 3.76 39.11 -19.51
C PHE A 44 4.81 38.22 -20.20
N ILE A 45 5.46 38.72 -21.26
CA ILE A 45 6.53 38.00 -21.98
C ILE A 45 7.76 37.78 -21.08
N TRP A 46 8.01 38.70 -20.14
CA TRP A 46 9.16 38.62 -19.22
C TRP A 46 8.83 37.98 -17.88
N LEU A 47 7.55 37.82 -17.55
CA LEU A 47 7.11 37.24 -16.27
C LEU A 47 7.65 35.82 -16.08
N PHE A 48 7.57 34.99 -17.12
CA PHE A 48 8.00 33.59 -17.07
C PHE A 48 9.53 33.43 -16.97
N PRO A 49 10.36 34.12 -17.79
CA PRO A 49 11.82 34.10 -17.61
C PRO A 49 12.27 34.62 -16.25
N ILE A 50 11.64 35.68 -15.73
CA ILE A 50 12.00 36.25 -14.43
C ILE A 50 11.61 35.30 -13.30
N ALA A 51 10.40 34.74 -13.32
CA ALA A 51 9.95 33.78 -12.32
C ALA A 51 10.80 32.50 -12.33
N GLY A 52 11.16 31.99 -13.52
CA GLY A 52 12.04 30.84 -13.68
C GLY A 52 13.45 31.09 -13.17
N LEU A 53 14.04 32.26 -13.47
CA LEU A 53 15.35 32.66 -12.96
C LEU A 53 15.35 32.84 -11.43
N LEU A 54 14.34 33.51 -10.88
CA LEU A 54 14.21 33.69 -9.43
C LEU A 54 14.00 32.34 -8.72
N SER A 55 13.22 31.43 -9.32
CA SER A 55 13.03 30.07 -8.80
C SER A 55 14.34 29.28 -8.82
N LEU A 56 15.13 29.39 -9.90
CA LEU A 56 16.45 28.77 -10.00
C LEU A 56 17.41 29.31 -8.94
N ILE A 57 17.48 30.64 -8.79
CA ILE A 57 18.34 31.29 -7.78
C ILE A 57 17.93 30.83 -6.37
N TRP A 58 16.63 30.85 -6.07
CA TRP A 58 16.12 30.45 -4.76
C TRP A 58 16.37 28.97 -4.47
N PHE A 59 16.14 28.10 -5.46
CA PHE A 59 16.42 26.67 -5.37
C PHE A 59 17.91 26.40 -5.12
N LEU A 60 18.79 27.04 -5.88
CA LEU A 60 20.25 26.92 -5.69
C LEU A 60 20.68 27.40 -4.31
N ILE A 61 20.22 28.57 -3.85
CA ILE A 61 20.57 29.12 -2.53
C ILE A 61 20.12 28.19 -1.39
N ARG A 62 18.96 27.56 -1.51
CA ARG A 62 18.38 26.75 -0.42
C ARG A 62 18.87 25.31 -0.43
N VAL A 63 19.02 24.72 -1.61
CA VAL A 63 19.28 23.29 -1.79
C VAL A 63 20.77 22.97 -1.86
N LEU A 64 21.64 23.80 -2.47
CA LEU A 64 23.08 23.53 -2.51
C LEU A 64 23.72 23.39 -1.11
N PRO A 65 23.41 24.26 -0.13
CA PRO A 65 23.99 24.13 1.21
C PRO A 65 23.45 22.93 2.00
N LYS A 66 22.25 22.44 1.68
CA LYS A 66 21.63 21.29 2.34
C LYS A 66 20.65 20.59 1.38
N PRO A 67 21.09 19.56 0.64
CA PRO A 67 20.31 18.93 -0.43
C PRO A 67 18.95 18.38 0.02
N SER A 68 18.81 17.94 1.28
CA SER A 68 17.55 17.43 1.81
C SER A 68 16.40 18.44 1.74
N ARG A 69 16.67 19.75 1.67
CA ARG A 69 15.66 20.81 1.55
C ARG A 69 14.89 20.78 0.23
N ALA A 70 15.36 20.05 -0.78
CA ALA A 70 14.62 19.87 -2.03
C ALA A 70 13.25 19.21 -1.82
N THR A 71 13.10 18.44 -0.74
CA THR A 71 11.84 17.77 -0.36
C THR A 71 10.80 18.72 0.24
N TYR A 72 11.20 19.92 0.66
CA TYR A 72 10.28 20.86 1.30
C TYR A 72 9.20 21.31 0.31
N PRO A 73 7.94 21.50 0.75
CA PRO A 73 6.82 21.84 -0.14
C PRO A 73 7.10 23.05 -1.04
N CYS A 74 7.76 24.05 -0.48
CA CYS A 74 8.08 25.29 -1.19
C CYS A 74 9.22 25.11 -2.23
N GLN A 75 10.15 24.19 -2.00
CA GLN A 75 11.20 23.83 -2.96
C GLN A 75 10.68 22.88 -4.05
N ARG A 76 9.76 21.95 -3.69
CA ARG A 76 9.02 21.14 -4.66
C ARG A 76 8.17 22.01 -5.60
N PHE A 77 7.64 23.13 -5.12
CA PHE A 77 6.94 24.10 -5.96
C PHE A 77 7.88 24.88 -6.90
N ALA A 78 9.08 25.27 -6.46
CA ALA A 78 10.02 26.04 -7.28
C ALA A 78 10.82 25.21 -8.29
N ALA A 79 11.07 23.92 -8.01
CA ALA A 79 11.90 23.07 -8.85
C ALA A 79 11.43 22.96 -10.32
N PRO A 80 10.13 22.80 -10.63
CA PRO A 80 9.64 22.76 -12.00
C PRO A 80 9.86 24.08 -12.78
N PHE A 81 9.72 25.23 -12.12
CA PHE A 81 9.98 26.54 -12.74
C PHE A 81 11.46 26.75 -13.03
N ALA A 82 12.34 26.31 -12.11
CA ALA A 82 13.78 26.37 -12.26
C ALA A 82 14.28 25.47 -13.41
N SER A 83 13.81 24.21 -13.46
CA SER A 83 14.20 23.25 -14.51
C SER A 83 13.67 23.69 -15.89
N GLY A 84 12.43 24.17 -15.96
CA GLY A 84 11.85 24.72 -17.18
C GLY A 84 12.65 25.90 -17.73
N PHE A 85 13.14 26.79 -16.85
CA PHE A 85 14.01 27.90 -17.25
C PHE A 85 15.36 27.43 -17.82
N VAL A 86 16.00 26.44 -17.19
CA VAL A 86 17.28 25.89 -17.67
C VAL A 86 17.12 25.22 -19.03
N VAL A 87 16.07 24.43 -19.22
CA VAL A 87 15.77 23.77 -20.51
C VAL A 87 15.48 24.80 -21.59
N TRP A 88 14.76 25.88 -21.27
CA TRP A 88 14.49 26.98 -22.20
C TRP A 88 15.78 27.70 -22.64
N VAL A 89 16.66 28.05 -21.69
CA VAL A 89 17.97 28.67 -22.00
C VAL A 89 18.85 27.74 -22.82
N ALA A 90 18.93 26.45 -22.46
CA ALA A 90 19.70 25.45 -23.20
C ALA A 90 19.17 25.27 -24.63
N GLY A 91 17.85 25.24 -24.82
CA GLY A 91 17.19 25.17 -26.12
C GLY A 91 17.49 26.39 -26.99
N LEU A 92 17.44 27.61 -26.43
CA LEU A 92 17.78 28.84 -27.12
C LEU A 92 19.25 28.90 -27.55
N ILE A 93 20.17 28.53 -26.64
CA ILE A 93 21.61 28.52 -26.95
C ILE A 93 21.92 27.46 -28.00
N GLY A 94 21.43 26.23 -27.80
CA GLY A 94 21.65 25.09 -28.70
C GLY A 94 21.12 25.35 -30.10
N SER A 95 19.89 25.88 -30.21
CA SER A 95 19.31 26.26 -31.51
C SER A 95 20.08 27.38 -32.19
N THR A 96 20.49 28.42 -31.44
CA THR A 96 21.25 29.53 -32.01
C THR A 96 22.62 29.09 -32.54
N LEU A 97 23.33 28.23 -31.80
CA LEU A 97 24.62 27.68 -32.22
C LEU A 97 24.48 26.77 -33.45
N ALA A 98 23.49 25.88 -33.45
CA ALA A 98 23.19 24.99 -34.56
C ALA A 98 22.78 25.78 -35.83
N TYR A 99 21.96 26.82 -35.69
CA TYR A 99 21.58 27.70 -36.79
C TYR A 99 22.77 28.50 -37.35
N ARG A 100 23.63 29.05 -36.47
CA ARG A 100 24.87 29.73 -36.89
C ARG A 100 25.78 28.79 -37.68
N LYS A 101 25.92 27.53 -37.23
CA LYS A 101 26.70 26.51 -37.92
C LYS A 101 26.07 26.16 -39.27
N ALA A 102 24.75 25.98 -39.33
CA ALA A 102 24.02 25.70 -40.56
C ALA A 102 24.26 26.80 -41.60
N ARG A 103 24.15 28.07 -41.21
CA ARG A 103 24.41 29.23 -42.08
C ARG A 103 25.87 29.25 -42.57
N GLN A 104 26.83 29.00 -41.69
CA GLN A 104 28.25 28.96 -42.05
C GLN A 104 28.55 27.84 -43.06
N THR A 105 28.05 26.62 -42.84
CA THR A 105 28.27 25.48 -43.73
C THR A 105 27.50 25.59 -45.04
N PHE A 106 26.36 26.29 -45.05
CA PHE A 106 25.62 26.62 -46.26
C PHE A 106 26.42 27.54 -47.18
N HIS A 107 27.08 28.56 -46.62
CA HIS A 107 27.99 29.43 -47.38
C HIS A 107 29.26 28.72 -47.88
N GLN A 108 29.62 27.57 -47.29
CA GLN A 108 30.73 26.71 -47.72
C GLN A 108 30.30 25.62 -48.72
N SER A 109 29.07 25.72 -49.27
CA SER A 109 28.47 24.74 -50.20
C SER A 109 28.36 23.32 -49.65
N ARG A 110 28.39 23.14 -48.32
CA ARG A 110 28.22 21.84 -47.65
C ARG A 110 26.76 21.64 -47.24
N TYR A 111 25.90 21.46 -48.25
CA TYR A 111 24.44 21.48 -48.06
C TYR A 111 23.89 20.40 -47.13
N VAL A 112 24.46 19.19 -47.14
CA VAL A 112 24.03 18.08 -46.25
C VAL A 112 24.30 18.43 -44.78
N VAL A 113 25.46 18.99 -44.48
CA VAL A 113 25.83 19.40 -43.11
C VAL A 113 24.97 20.58 -42.65
N ALA A 114 24.67 21.51 -43.56
CA ALA A 114 23.77 22.63 -43.27
C ALA A 114 22.34 22.15 -42.92
N ALA A 115 21.82 21.16 -43.66
CA ALA A 115 20.50 20.59 -43.41
C ALA A 115 20.44 19.84 -42.05
N LEU A 116 21.49 19.09 -41.71
CA LEU A 116 21.60 18.43 -40.40
C LEU A 116 21.61 19.44 -39.25
N CYS A 117 22.44 20.49 -39.34
CA CYS A 117 22.49 21.54 -38.32
C CYS A 117 21.17 22.32 -38.19
N LEU A 118 20.47 22.55 -39.30
CA LEU A 118 19.14 23.19 -39.26
C LEU A 118 18.11 22.30 -38.58
N THR A 119 18.15 20.98 -38.84
CA THR A 119 17.26 20.00 -38.19
C THR A 119 17.51 19.96 -36.68
N VAL A 120 18.77 19.94 -36.24
CA VAL A 120 19.14 20.04 -34.82
C VAL A 120 18.63 21.33 -34.19
N SER A 121 18.70 22.46 -34.91
CA SER A 121 18.16 23.74 -34.42
C SER A 121 16.64 23.68 -34.19
N VAL A 122 15.88 23.08 -35.11
CA VAL A 122 14.42 22.95 -34.98
C VAL A 122 14.07 21.95 -33.87
N MET A 123 14.76 20.82 -33.78
CA MET A 123 14.55 19.83 -32.73
C MET A 123 14.86 20.39 -31.33
N ALA A 124 15.90 21.22 -31.17
CA ALA A 124 16.22 21.85 -29.89
C ALA A 124 15.10 22.80 -29.40
N VAL A 125 14.50 23.58 -30.32
CA VAL A 125 13.34 24.42 -30.01
C VAL A 125 12.13 23.55 -29.68
N TRP A 126 11.84 22.55 -30.50
CA TRP A 126 10.70 21.64 -30.29
C TRP A 126 10.80 20.86 -28.97
N TRP A 127 11.99 20.37 -28.62
CA TRP A 127 12.29 19.71 -27.35
C TRP A 127 12.04 20.65 -26.17
N SER A 128 12.54 21.89 -26.24
CA SER A 128 12.31 22.88 -25.18
C SER A 128 10.83 23.20 -24.97
N ILE A 129 10.04 23.28 -26.05
CA ILE A 129 8.58 23.50 -25.98
C ILE A 129 7.87 22.27 -25.41
N SER A 130 8.30 21.07 -25.79
CA SER A 130 7.67 19.81 -25.34
C SER A 130 7.90 19.55 -23.85
N VAL A 131 9.09 19.87 -23.33
CA VAL A 131 9.45 19.70 -21.91
C VAL A 131 8.82 20.79 -21.03
N THR A 132 8.66 22.02 -21.54
CA THR A 132 8.05 23.13 -20.78
C THR A 132 6.53 23.24 -20.95
N GLY A 133 5.95 22.51 -21.90
CA GLY A 133 4.51 22.47 -22.17
C GLY A 133 3.74 21.41 -21.39
N GLN A 134 4.40 20.61 -20.54
CA GLN A 134 3.69 19.73 -19.60
C GLN A 134 2.98 20.58 -18.54
N ALA A 135 1.67 20.38 -18.38
CA ALA A 135 0.93 21.01 -17.30
C ALA A 135 1.57 20.65 -15.94
N PRO A 136 1.68 21.59 -14.99
CA PRO A 136 2.14 21.24 -13.65
C PRO A 136 1.24 20.13 -13.09
N SER A 137 1.85 19.11 -12.47
CA SER A 137 1.11 18.06 -11.78
C SER A 137 0.12 18.70 -10.80
N GLU A 138 -1.16 18.31 -10.85
CA GLU A 138 -2.14 18.73 -9.85
C GLU A 138 -1.63 18.34 -8.46
N ALA A 139 -1.81 19.24 -7.48
CA ALA A 139 -1.36 18.97 -6.11
C ALA A 139 -2.13 17.80 -5.50
N ALA A 140 -1.44 16.96 -4.73
CA ALA A 140 -2.05 15.90 -3.93
C ALA A 140 -3.17 16.48 -3.06
N PHE A 141 -4.25 15.72 -2.88
CA PHE A 141 -5.35 16.13 -2.02
C PHE A 141 -4.87 16.37 -0.58
N THR A 142 -5.38 17.44 0.03
CA THR A 142 -5.23 17.73 1.45
C THR A 142 -6.57 18.26 1.95
N PRO A 143 -7.09 17.75 3.07
CA PRO A 143 -8.32 18.26 3.67
C PRO A 143 -8.31 19.76 3.88
N THR A 144 -9.48 20.36 3.78
CA THR A 144 -9.65 21.81 4.02
C THR A 144 -9.73 22.15 5.51
N GLU A 145 -10.19 21.19 6.30
CA GLU A 145 -10.41 21.26 7.72
C GLU A 145 -9.23 20.64 8.49
N PRO A 146 -9.01 21.07 9.75
CA PRO A 146 -8.06 20.39 10.61
C PRO A 146 -8.46 18.93 10.86
N PRO A 147 -7.50 18.02 11.11
CA PRO A 147 -7.76 16.69 11.64
C PRO A 147 -8.75 16.69 12.81
N ASN A 148 -9.55 15.62 12.93
CA ASN A 148 -10.49 15.43 14.03
C ASN A 148 -11.52 16.58 14.18
N SER A 149 -12.04 17.06 13.07
CA SER A 149 -13.09 18.10 13.01
C SER A 149 -14.41 17.50 12.51
N PRO A 150 -15.18 16.77 13.36
CA PRO A 150 -16.39 16.08 12.94
C PRO A 150 -17.50 17.03 12.51
N MET A 151 -18.16 16.68 11.40
CA MET A 151 -19.37 17.35 10.91
C MET A 151 -20.45 16.35 10.53
N GLY A 152 -21.71 16.74 10.69
CA GLY A 152 -22.86 15.87 10.44
C GLY A 152 -23.28 15.05 11.66
N VAL A 153 -24.13 14.05 11.43
CA VAL A 153 -24.74 13.23 12.48
C VAL A 153 -24.41 11.77 12.22
N ALA A 154 -23.65 11.20 13.14
CA ALA A 154 -23.16 9.83 13.06
C ALA A 154 -24.31 8.80 13.14
N LYS A 155 -24.19 7.66 12.42
CA LYS A 155 -25.22 6.61 12.33
C LYS A 155 -24.71 5.21 12.66
N GLY A 156 -25.64 4.31 13.00
CA GLY A 156 -25.36 2.90 13.30
C GLY A 156 -25.55 2.53 14.78
N ILE A 157 -25.47 1.23 15.08
CA ILE A 157 -25.51 0.68 16.46
C ILE A 157 -24.50 1.40 17.34
N TYR A 158 -23.28 1.59 16.80
CA TYR A 158 -22.26 2.49 17.33
C TYR A 158 -22.12 3.66 16.35
N PRO A 159 -22.71 4.83 16.65
CA PRO A 159 -22.78 5.95 15.71
C PRO A 159 -21.42 6.35 15.14
N GLY A 160 -21.23 6.25 13.81
CA GLY A 160 -19.99 6.65 13.13
C GLY A 160 -18.87 5.62 13.21
N ARG A 161 -19.15 4.40 13.68
CA ARG A 161 -18.18 3.31 13.69
C ARG A 161 -17.88 2.83 12.27
N VAL A 162 -16.61 2.71 11.95
CA VAL A 162 -16.10 2.00 10.78
C VAL A 162 -15.17 0.91 11.28
N VAL A 163 -15.43 -0.32 10.86
CA VAL A 163 -14.53 -1.44 11.14
C VAL A 163 -13.61 -1.62 9.95
N TRP A 164 -12.32 -1.76 10.21
CA TRP A 164 -11.29 -2.11 9.25
C TRP A 164 -10.57 -3.39 9.69
N THR A 165 -10.80 -4.45 8.94
CA THR A 165 -10.15 -5.75 9.14
C THR A 165 -9.10 -5.95 8.07
N HIS A 166 -7.85 -6.13 8.50
CA HIS A 166 -6.71 -6.33 7.62
C HIS A 166 -6.01 -7.64 7.97
N GLU A 167 -5.83 -8.50 6.97
CA GLU A 167 -5.18 -9.81 7.15
C GLU A 167 -4.40 -10.20 5.88
N PRO A 168 -3.07 -9.99 5.87
CA PRO A 168 -2.22 -10.27 4.71
C PRO A 168 -2.32 -11.71 4.17
N ALA A 169 -2.62 -12.71 5.01
CA ALA A 169 -2.78 -14.08 4.53
C ALA A 169 -4.00 -14.28 3.62
N ALA A 170 -4.91 -13.31 3.55
CA ALA A 170 -6.07 -13.39 2.65
C ALA A 170 -5.65 -13.39 1.17
N THR A 171 -4.46 -12.85 0.85
CA THR A 171 -4.04 -12.63 -0.54
C THR A 171 -2.56 -12.93 -0.74
N SER A 172 -2.21 -13.72 -1.75
CA SER A 172 -0.84 -14.18 -1.99
C SER A 172 -0.41 -14.11 -3.45
N TRP A 173 -1.17 -13.41 -4.31
CA TRP A 173 -0.87 -13.37 -5.74
C TRP A 173 0.51 -12.73 -6.01
N ASP A 174 1.35 -13.38 -6.81
CA ASP A 174 2.68 -12.89 -7.20
C ASP A 174 2.63 -11.76 -8.25
N GLY A 175 1.43 -11.38 -8.72
CA GLY A 175 1.24 -10.45 -9.84
C GLY A 175 1.46 -11.07 -11.22
N SER A 176 1.83 -12.35 -11.26
CA SER A 176 2.59 -12.98 -12.34
C SER A 176 1.96 -14.29 -12.85
N THR A 177 1.51 -15.17 -11.95
CA THR A 177 1.08 -16.55 -12.22
C THR A 177 -0.41 -16.68 -11.94
N GLY A 178 -1.17 -17.33 -12.84
CA GLY A 178 -2.62 -17.47 -12.69
C GLY A 178 -3.35 -16.12 -12.57
N HIS A 179 -4.42 -16.10 -11.77
CA HIS A 179 -5.23 -14.91 -11.52
C HIS A 179 -5.41 -14.66 -10.02
N TRP A 180 -5.38 -13.39 -9.62
CA TRP A 180 -5.51 -13.03 -8.20
C TRP A 180 -6.79 -13.57 -7.55
N TRP A 181 -7.87 -13.74 -8.33
CA TRP A 181 -9.15 -14.25 -7.87
C TRP A 181 -9.25 -15.78 -7.85
N ASP A 182 -8.18 -16.51 -8.15
CA ASP A 182 -8.16 -17.98 -8.03
C ASP A 182 -8.02 -18.38 -6.54
N ASP A 183 -8.58 -19.52 -6.15
CA ASP A 183 -8.51 -20.02 -4.76
C ASP A 183 -7.07 -20.30 -4.30
N THR A 184 -6.12 -20.45 -5.23
CA THR A 184 -4.69 -20.55 -4.92
C THR A 184 -4.11 -19.26 -4.34
N TYR A 185 -4.66 -18.10 -4.72
CA TYR A 185 -4.08 -16.78 -4.41
C TYR A 185 -4.98 -15.89 -3.55
N THR A 186 -6.23 -16.28 -3.34
CA THR A 186 -7.12 -15.67 -2.35
C THR A 186 -7.67 -16.76 -1.45
N ASP A 187 -7.32 -16.73 -0.16
CA ASP A 187 -7.74 -17.76 0.77
C ASP A 187 -9.18 -17.52 1.25
N GLN A 188 -10.08 -18.45 0.91
CA GLN A 188 -11.48 -18.31 1.27
C GLN A 188 -11.73 -18.38 2.78
N ASN A 189 -11.00 -19.22 3.52
CA ASN A 189 -11.21 -19.39 4.96
C ASN A 189 -10.77 -18.14 5.71
N VAL A 190 -9.66 -17.53 5.28
CA VAL A 190 -9.20 -16.26 5.84
C VAL A 190 -10.21 -15.16 5.56
N VAL A 191 -10.71 -15.04 4.32
CA VAL A 191 -11.74 -14.05 3.96
C VAL A 191 -13.06 -14.28 4.72
N ASP A 192 -13.46 -15.53 4.95
CA ASP A 192 -14.62 -15.89 5.78
C ASP A 192 -14.45 -15.39 7.22
N TYR A 193 -13.27 -15.62 7.78
CA TYR A 193 -12.92 -15.17 9.13
C TYR A 193 -12.87 -13.65 9.24
N MET A 194 -12.29 -12.97 8.25
CA MET A 194 -12.27 -11.50 8.19
C MET A 194 -13.68 -10.91 8.19
N VAL A 195 -14.60 -11.45 7.38
CA VAL A 195 -15.98 -10.95 7.33
C VAL A 195 -16.70 -11.20 8.66
N SER A 196 -16.56 -12.38 9.26
CA SER A 196 -17.13 -12.67 10.59
C SER A 196 -16.63 -11.66 11.63
N LYS A 197 -15.30 -11.52 11.80
CA LYS A 197 -14.71 -10.55 12.73
C LYS A 197 -15.15 -9.12 12.49
N THR A 198 -15.28 -8.73 11.22
CA THR A 198 -15.79 -7.41 10.84
C THR A 198 -17.21 -7.16 11.38
N LEU A 199 -18.11 -8.15 11.24
CA LEU A 199 -19.50 -8.05 11.70
C LEU A 199 -19.62 -8.07 13.23
N LEU A 200 -18.83 -8.93 13.89
CA LEU A 200 -18.77 -9.00 15.36
C LEU A 200 -18.35 -7.65 15.94
N GLU A 201 -17.27 -7.06 15.42
CA GLU A 201 -16.75 -5.78 15.90
C GLU A 201 -17.68 -4.61 15.57
N LEU A 202 -18.32 -4.64 14.40
CA LEU A 202 -19.26 -3.59 13.98
C LEU A 202 -20.48 -3.53 14.91
N THR A 203 -20.91 -4.69 15.40
CA THR A 203 -22.14 -4.84 16.21
C THR A 203 -21.87 -4.98 17.71
N GLY A 204 -20.61 -5.19 18.11
CA GLY A 204 -20.19 -5.47 19.49
C GLY A 204 -20.75 -6.79 20.02
N GLN A 205 -21.07 -7.74 19.14
CA GLN A 205 -21.65 -9.04 19.50
C GLN A 205 -20.56 -10.13 19.54
N SER A 206 -20.81 -11.19 20.30
CA SER A 206 -19.88 -12.31 20.48
C SER A 206 -20.09 -13.49 19.52
N SER A 207 -21.11 -13.44 18.66
CA SER A 207 -21.37 -14.48 17.66
C SER A 207 -22.05 -13.92 16.41
N ASP A 208 -21.78 -14.51 15.25
CA ASP A 208 -22.32 -14.04 13.97
C ASP A 208 -23.86 -14.01 13.93
N PRO A 209 -24.62 -15.00 14.48
CA PRO A 209 -26.08 -14.92 14.53
C PRO A 209 -26.58 -13.69 15.29
N ASN A 210 -25.96 -13.37 16.43
CA ASN A 210 -26.33 -12.20 17.22
C ASN A 210 -25.95 -10.89 16.52
N ALA A 211 -24.83 -10.87 15.79
CA ALA A 211 -24.42 -9.73 14.98
C ALA A 211 -25.47 -9.42 13.90
N TRP A 212 -25.92 -10.43 13.16
CA TRP A 212 -26.98 -10.25 12.16
C TRP A 212 -28.30 -9.83 12.78
N ASP A 213 -28.72 -10.44 13.90
CA ASP A 213 -29.92 -10.04 14.62
C ASP A 213 -29.87 -8.57 15.03
N ALA A 214 -28.74 -8.11 15.57
CA ALA A 214 -28.53 -6.72 15.97
C ALA A 214 -28.61 -5.76 14.77
N LEU A 215 -27.99 -6.10 13.63
CA LEU A 215 -28.05 -5.28 12.41
C LEU A 215 -29.50 -5.11 11.94
N PHE A 216 -30.26 -6.20 11.82
CA PHE A 216 -31.64 -6.16 11.36
C PHE A 216 -32.56 -5.41 12.33
N ARG A 217 -32.45 -5.68 13.64
CA ARG A 217 -33.25 -4.99 14.67
C ARG A 217 -32.99 -3.50 14.67
N HIS A 218 -31.73 -3.09 14.68
CA HIS A 218 -31.35 -1.68 14.63
C HIS A 218 -31.91 -1.00 13.37
N PHE A 219 -31.72 -1.63 12.21
CA PHE A 219 -32.24 -1.09 10.95
C PHE A 219 -33.78 -0.99 10.95
N ASN A 220 -34.48 -2.04 11.37
CA ASN A 220 -35.94 -2.06 11.39
C ASN A 220 -36.52 -1.07 12.39
N GLN A 221 -35.89 -0.89 13.55
CA GLN A 221 -36.30 0.08 14.55
C GLN A 221 -36.14 1.52 14.02
N THR A 222 -34.99 1.82 13.42
CA THR A 222 -34.68 3.18 12.89
C THR A 222 -35.46 3.54 11.63
N THR A 223 -35.95 2.56 10.89
CA THR A 223 -36.77 2.77 9.67
C THR A 223 -38.28 2.62 9.89
N GLY A 224 -38.72 2.47 11.15
CA GLY A 224 -40.14 2.40 11.50
C GLY A 224 -40.82 1.05 11.24
N ARG A 225 -40.03 -0.01 11.01
CA ARG A 225 -40.48 -1.41 10.88
C ARG A 225 -40.60 -2.16 12.22
N GLY A 226 -40.19 -1.51 13.32
CA GLY A 226 -40.25 -2.04 14.69
C GLY A 226 -38.98 -2.77 15.12
N ASP A 227 -38.92 -3.18 16.39
CA ASP A 227 -37.80 -3.95 16.94
C ASP A 227 -37.96 -5.45 16.63
N VAL A 228 -37.71 -5.78 15.37
CA VAL A 228 -37.77 -7.14 14.86
C VAL A 228 -36.53 -7.47 14.04
N SER A 229 -36.10 -8.72 14.14
CA SER A 229 -35.05 -9.28 13.28
C SER A 229 -35.54 -9.45 11.83
N TYR A 230 -34.69 -10.04 10.98
CA TYR A 230 -35.09 -10.46 9.63
C TYR A 230 -36.40 -11.26 9.66
N GLN A 231 -37.34 -10.90 8.78
CA GLN A 231 -38.61 -11.62 8.63
C GLN A 231 -38.57 -12.45 7.35
N ARG A 232 -38.90 -13.74 7.46
CA ARG A 232 -38.93 -14.63 6.31
C ARG A 232 -39.94 -14.12 5.28
N GLY A 233 -39.45 -13.85 4.07
CA GLY A 233 -40.23 -13.22 3.00
C GLY A 233 -39.69 -11.86 2.60
N ASP A 234 -38.98 -11.18 3.51
CA ASP A 234 -38.22 -9.98 3.18
C ASP A 234 -37.09 -10.33 2.19
N THR A 235 -36.79 -9.37 1.32
CA THR A 235 -35.81 -9.51 0.24
C THR A 235 -34.58 -8.63 0.45
N VAL A 236 -33.42 -9.14 0.04
CA VAL A 236 -32.12 -8.45 0.15
C VAL A 236 -31.51 -8.27 -1.23
N VAL A 237 -31.11 -7.03 -1.53
CA VAL A 237 -30.39 -6.70 -2.76
C VAL A 237 -28.95 -6.28 -2.44
N ILE A 238 -27.97 -6.79 -3.17
CA ILE A 238 -26.54 -6.51 -2.96
C ILE A 238 -26.01 -5.76 -4.17
N LYS A 239 -25.66 -4.48 -3.99
CA LYS A 239 -25.00 -3.67 -5.02
C LYS A 239 -23.49 -3.95 -4.98
N ILE A 240 -22.94 -4.50 -6.05
CA ILE A 240 -21.49 -4.68 -6.22
C ILE A 240 -20.94 -3.74 -7.29
N ASN A 241 -19.68 -3.31 -7.18
CA ASN A 241 -19.07 -2.38 -8.15
C ASN A 241 -18.46 -3.11 -9.36
N MET A 242 -19.20 -3.20 -10.47
CA MET A 242 -18.73 -3.88 -11.68
C MET A 242 -18.18 -2.93 -12.75
N ASN A 243 -17.67 -1.74 -12.38
CA ASN A 243 -17.37 -0.67 -13.35
C ASN A 243 -16.46 -1.11 -14.52
N GLN A 244 -15.50 -2.01 -14.28
CA GLN A 244 -14.56 -2.51 -15.30
C GLN A 244 -15.15 -3.63 -16.17
N ASP A 245 -16.23 -4.27 -15.76
CA ASP A 245 -16.73 -5.46 -16.44
C ASP A 245 -17.53 -5.08 -17.69
N SER A 246 -17.10 -5.58 -18.85
CA SER A 246 -17.76 -5.38 -20.15
C SER A 246 -18.63 -6.58 -20.59
N GLY A 247 -18.58 -7.68 -19.84
CA GLY A 247 -19.14 -8.98 -20.18
C GLY A 247 -18.20 -9.90 -20.96
N SER A 248 -16.96 -9.48 -21.20
CA SER A 248 -15.89 -10.34 -21.69
C SER A 248 -15.28 -11.15 -20.55
N THR A 249 -14.50 -12.19 -20.89
CA THR A 249 -13.60 -12.84 -19.92
C THR A 249 -12.74 -11.79 -19.22
N TRP A 250 -12.59 -11.94 -17.90
CA TRP A 250 -11.77 -11.03 -17.12
C TRP A 250 -10.32 -11.07 -17.59
N SER A 251 -9.73 -9.88 -17.72
CA SER A 251 -8.31 -9.80 -18.08
C SER A 251 -7.48 -9.96 -16.82
N ARG A 252 -6.30 -10.57 -16.97
CA ARG A 252 -5.38 -10.75 -15.86
C ARG A 252 -5.03 -9.41 -15.20
N GLY A 253 -5.10 -9.39 -13.87
CA GLY A 253 -4.76 -8.22 -13.07
C GLY A 253 -5.82 -7.13 -13.03
N GLN A 254 -6.93 -7.21 -13.78
CA GLN A 254 -7.99 -6.19 -13.68
C GLN A 254 -8.55 -6.13 -12.26
N GLY A 255 -8.75 -4.91 -11.76
CA GLY A 255 -9.40 -4.68 -10.48
C GLY A 255 -10.91 -4.89 -10.57
N HIS A 256 -11.38 -6.11 -10.39
CA HIS A 256 -12.80 -6.42 -10.18
C HIS A 256 -13.08 -6.65 -8.69
N PRO A 257 -14.35 -6.73 -8.24
CA PRO A 257 -14.67 -7.22 -6.91
C PRO A 257 -14.20 -8.64 -6.71
N SER A 258 -13.73 -8.96 -5.50
CA SER A 258 -13.31 -10.29 -5.10
C SER A 258 -14.50 -11.26 -5.08
N PRO A 259 -14.45 -12.36 -5.85
CA PRO A 259 -15.41 -13.45 -5.72
C PRO A 259 -15.51 -13.97 -4.28
N HIS A 260 -14.39 -14.01 -3.55
CA HIS A 260 -14.28 -14.54 -2.19
C HIS A 260 -14.99 -13.67 -1.15
N ALA A 261 -14.84 -12.35 -1.25
CA ALA A 261 -15.51 -11.42 -0.34
C ALA A 261 -17.04 -11.46 -0.55
N ILE A 262 -17.50 -11.52 -1.82
CA ILE A 262 -18.93 -11.66 -2.14
C ILE A 262 -19.45 -13.01 -1.65
N TYR A 263 -18.72 -14.09 -1.89
CA TYR A 263 -19.11 -15.44 -1.46
C TYR A 263 -19.18 -15.57 0.06
N SER A 264 -18.23 -14.97 0.79
CA SER A 264 -18.22 -14.91 2.25
C SER A 264 -19.44 -14.16 2.81
N LEU A 265 -19.79 -13.00 2.25
CA LEU A 265 -21.02 -12.29 2.60
C LEU A 265 -22.27 -13.15 2.37
N LEU A 266 -22.33 -13.90 1.26
CA LEU A 266 -23.46 -14.80 0.99
C LEU A 266 -23.52 -15.97 1.98
N LYS A 267 -22.37 -16.55 2.38
CA LYS A 267 -22.32 -17.56 3.45
C LYS A 267 -22.87 -17.00 4.75
N GLN A 268 -22.51 -15.77 5.12
CA GLN A 268 -23.03 -15.09 6.30
C GLN A 268 -24.55 -14.89 6.21
N LEU A 269 -25.07 -14.39 5.10
CA LEU A 269 -26.51 -14.17 4.93
C LEU A 269 -27.33 -15.47 4.93
N ILE A 270 -26.87 -16.49 4.22
CA ILE A 270 -27.62 -17.73 4.02
C ILE A 270 -27.47 -18.66 5.23
N ASN A 271 -26.23 -18.99 5.59
CA ASN A 271 -25.97 -20.04 6.57
C ASN A 271 -26.10 -19.56 8.01
N ILE A 272 -25.89 -18.26 8.27
CA ILE A 272 -25.91 -17.68 9.61
C ILE A 272 -27.19 -16.86 9.84
N ALA A 273 -27.46 -15.86 9.00
CA ALA A 273 -28.65 -15.02 9.14
C ALA A 273 -29.95 -15.72 8.70
N GLY A 274 -29.85 -16.89 8.05
CA GLY A 274 -30.99 -17.71 7.67
C GLY A 274 -31.82 -17.15 6.51
N ILE A 275 -31.23 -16.30 5.67
CA ILE A 275 -31.91 -15.68 4.52
C ILE A 275 -31.92 -16.68 3.36
N PRO A 276 -33.11 -17.08 2.85
CA PRO A 276 -33.18 -18.00 1.73
C PRO A 276 -32.55 -17.36 0.49
N GLY A 277 -31.78 -18.13 -0.28
CA GLY A 277 -31.06 -17.58 -1.43
C GLY A 277 -31.99 -17.05 -2.53
N SER A 278 -33.22 -17.56 -2.60
CA SER A 278 -34.29 -17.03 -3.47
C SER A 278 -34.72 -15.60 -3.14
N ALA A 279 -34.41 -15.10 -1.93
CA ALA A 279 -34.68 -13.74 -1.50
C ALA A 279 -33.49 -12.80 -1.73
N ILE A 280 -32.37 -13.30 -2.27
CA ILE A 280 -31.14 -12.53 -2.49
C ILE A 280 -30.96 -12.22 -3.98
N THR A 281 -30.73 -10.95 -4.29
CA THR A 281 -30.37 -10.49 -5.64
C THR A 281 -29.06 -9.72 -5.61
N ILE A 282 -28.08 -10.11 -6.42
CA ILE A 282 -26.82 -9.37 -6.64
C ILE A 282 -26.96 -8.56 -7.93
N TYR A 283 -26.56 -7.29 -7.94
CA TYR A 283 -26.74 -6.46 -9.14
C TYR A 283 -25.66 -5.42 -9.41
N ASP A 284 -25.53 -5.11 -10.71
CA ASP A 284 -25.10 -3.81 -11.24
C ASP A 284 -25.87 -3.57 -12.54
N ALA A 285 -26.84 -2.65 -12.53
CA ALA A 285 -27.74 -2.45 -13.66
C ALA A 285 -27.05 -1.80 -14.87
N SER A 286 -25.85 -1.24 -14.70
CA SER A 286 -25.09 -0.58 -15.78
C SER A 286 -24.01 -1.46 -16.39
N ARG A 287 -23.73 -2.63 -15.80
CA ARG A 287 -22.58 -3.49 -16.15
C ARG A 287 -22.99 -4.95 -16.25
N TYR A 288 -22.01 -5.83 -16.46
CA TYR A 288 -22.18 -7.28 -16.38
C TYR A 288 -21.59 -7.79 -15.07
N ILE A 289 -22.01 -8.98 -14.62
CA ILE A 289 -21.39 -9.68 -13.49
C ILE A 289 -20.65 -10.88 -14.06
N GLY A 290 -19.32 -10.79 -14.11
CA GLY A 290 -18.44 -11.76 -14.74
C GLY A 290 -18.51 -13.17 -14.16
N ASP A 291 -18.00 -14.12 -14.96
CA ASP A 291 -18.04 -15.55 -14.65
C ASP A 291 -17.27 -15.93 -13.37
N PRO A 292 -16.11 -15.33 -13.01
CA PRO A 292 -15.43 -15.67 -11.75
C PRO A 292 -16.31 -15.53 -10.50
N ILE A 293 -17.16 -14.50 -10.44
CA ILE A 293 -18.11 -14.32 -9.33
C ILE A 293 -19.25 -15.34 -9.42
N PHE A 294 -19.86 -15.45 -10.60
CA PHE A 294 -21.00 -16.34 -10.80
C PHE A 294 -20.64 -17.81 -10.57
N ASP A 295 -19.55 -18.28 -11.16
CA ASP A 295 -19.10 -19.66 -11.08
C ASP A 295 -18.68 -20.02 -9.65
N LYS A 296 -18.00 -19.12 -8.92
CA LYS A 296 -17.67 -19.36 -7.51
C LYS A 296 -18.93 -19.55 -6.66
N ILE A 297 -19.96 -18.72 -6.86
CA ILE A 297 -21.24 -18.86 -6.16
C ILE A 297 -21.95 -20.16 -6.58
N ARG A 298 -21.99 -20.46 -7.89
CA ARG A 298 -22.65 -21.67 -8.42
C ARG A 298 -21.89 -22.96 -8.14
N SER A 299 -20.62 -22.89 -7.76
CA SER A 299 -19.82 -24.05 -7.34
C SER A 299 -20.38 -24.71 -6.08
N ASN A 300 -21.11 -23.96 -5.24
CA ASN A 300 -21.79 -24.50 -4.08
C ASN A 300 -23.12 -25.14 -4.49
N PRO A 301 -23.30 -26.47 -4.36
CA PRO A 301 -24.48 -27.16 -4.85
C PRO A 301 -25.73 -26.94 -3.97
N ALA A 302 -25.62 -26.27 -2.83
CA ALA A 302 -26.75 -26.02 -1.93
C ALA A 302 -27.87 -25.23 -2.63
N PRO A 303 -29.15 -25.63 -2.50
CA PRO A 303 -30.26 -25.01 -3.22
C PRO A 303 -30.35 -23.49 -3.07
N ASP A 304 -30.04 -22.94 -1.89
CA ASP A 304 -30.05 -21.50 -1.67
C ASP A 304 -29.03 -20.77 -2.54
N PHE A 305 -27.79 -21.26 -2.62
CA PHE A 305 -26.76 -20.67 -3.50
C PHE A 305 -27.13 -20.79 -4.99
N GLN A 306 -27.89 -21.82 -5.37
CA GLN A 306 -28.41 -22.00 -6.73
C GLN A 306 -29.61 -21.09 -7.05
N ASN A 307 -30.31 -20.57 -6.04
CA ASN A 307 -31.48 -19.71 -6.21
C ASN A 307 -31.18 -18.21 -6.17
N ILE A 308 -29.94 -17.81 -5.87
CA ILE A 308 -29.51 -16.40 -5.93
C ILE A 308 -29.69 -15.85 -7.35
N ARG A 309 -30.27 -14.65 -7.44
CA ARG A 309 -30.47 -13.94 -8.70
C ARG A 309 -29.34 -12.96 -8.98
N PHE A 310 -28.99 -12.81 -10.26
CA PHE A 310 -27.99 -11.85 -10.72
C PHE A 310 -28.63 -10.90 -11.73
N VAL A 311 -28.67 -9.61 -11.43
CA VAL A 311 -29.28 -8.59 -12.30
C VAL A 311 -28.21 -7.70 -12.91
N VAL A 312 -28.18 -7.62 -14.24
CA VAL A 312 -27.16 -6.91 -15.02
C VAL A 312 -27.81 -5.94 -16.01
N SER A 313 -26.99 -5.14 -16.70
CA SER A 313 -27.46 -4.31 -17.81
C SER A 313 -28.27 -5.12 -18.83
N SER A 314 -29.42 -4.59 -19.22
CA SER A 314 -30.33 -5.24 -20.17
C SER A 314 -29.66 -5.60 -21.50
N ALA A 315 -28.72 -4.78 -21.98
CA ALA A 315 -27.95 -5.04 -23.20
C ALA A 315 -26.94 -6.19 -23.07
N ARG A 316 -26.68 -6.67 -21.84
CA ARG A 316 -25.66 -7.68 -21.53
C ARG A 316 -26.24 -8.93 -20.86
N ALA A 317 -27.52 -8.96 -20.53
CA ALA A 317 -28.17 -10.09 -19.87
C ALA A 317 -28.07 -11.37 -20.70
N ARG A 318 -27.46 -12.40 -20.12
CA ARG A 318 -27.22 -13.73 -20.69
C ARG A 318 -26.62 -14.65 -19.63
N ASN A 319 -26.47 -15.94 -19.93
CA ASN A 319 -25.74 -16.93 -19.12
C ASN A 319 -26.17 -16.92 -17.63
N GLY A 320 -27.48 -16.94 -17.38
CA GLY A 320 -28.02 -16.95 -16.01
C GLY A 320 -28.05 -15.60 -15.28
N ARG A 321 -27.81 -14.48 -15.99
CA ARG A 321 -27.99 -13.12 -15.48
C ARG A 321 -29.25 -12.48 -16.08
N ASP A 322 -30.12 -11.98 -15.22
CA ASP A 322 -31.37 -11.31 -15.52
C ASP A 322 -31.13 -9.87 -16.03
N ALA A 323 -32.00 -9.40 -16.93
CA ALA A 323 -31.99 -8.02 -17.41
C ALA A 323 -32.58 -7.05 -16.38
N ALA A 324 -31.84 -5.98 -16.07
CA ALA A 324 -32.33 -4.90 -15.23
C ALA A 324 -33.50 -4.16 -15.92
N SER A 325 -34.56 -3.92 -15.16
CA SER A 325 -35.68 -3.05 -15.53
C SER A 325 -35.77 -1.90 -14.54
N TYR A 326 -36.14 -0.71 -15.02
CA TYR A 326 -36.26 0.48 -14.17
C TYR A 326 -37.68 0.66 -13.65
N ASP A 327 -37.80 1.34 -12.52
CA ASP A 327 -39.06 1.71 -11.90
C ASP A 327 -39.35 3.20 -12.10
N SER A 328 -40.34 3.51 -12.92
CA SER A 328 -40.75 4.90 -13.18
C SER A 328 -41.58 5.52 -12.06
N SER A 329 -42.01 4.74 -11.05
CA SER A 329 -42.81 5.24 -9.94
C SER A 329 -41.99 5.90 -8.83
N ASN A 330 -40.67 5.69 -8.85
CA ASN A 330 -39.72 6.21 -7.86
C ASN A 330 -38.59 6.98 -8.58
N PRO A 331 -38.87 8.21 -9.06
CA PRO A 331 -37.88 9.04 -9.74
C PRO A 331 -36.79 9.53 -8.79
N LEU A 332 -35.56 9.61 -9.30
CA LEU A 332 -34.44 10.29 -8.67
C LEU A 332 -34.23 11.66 -9.33
N HIS A 333 -34.45 12.72 -8.57
CA HIS A 333 -34.30 14.11 -9.00
C HIS A 333 -32.87 14.61 -8.79
N THR A 334 -32.23 15.10 -9.86
CA THR A 334 -30.87 15.66 -9.82
C THR A 334 -30.77 16.89 -10.73
N LYS A 335 -29.70 17.69 -10.61
CA LYS A 335 -29.42 18.77 -11.58
C LYS A 335 -29.05 18.25 -12.99
N ALA A 336 -28.71 16.96 -13.12
CA ALA A 336 -28.47 16.32 -14.41
C ALA A 336 -29.76 15.86 -15.12
N GLY A 337 -30.91 15.99 -14.45
CA GLY A 337 -32.21 15.48 -14.91
C GLY A 337 -32.75 14.37 -14.00
N ILE A 338 -33.90 13.82 -14.39
CA ILE A 338 -34.57 12.74 -13.67
C ILE A 338 -33.99 11.40 -14.13
N ALA A 339 -33.57 10.58 -13.16
CA ALA A 339 -33.17 9.20 -13.35
C ALA A 339 -34.20 8.25 -12.69
N TYR A 340 -34.12 6.97 -13.03
CA TYR A 340 -34.92 5.91 -12.42
C TYR A 340 -34.03 4.79 -11.90
N LEU A 341 -34.48 4.12 -10.84
CA LEU A 341 -33.75 3.05 -10.17
C LEU A 341 -34.17 1.67 -10.67
N PRO A 342 -33.36 0.61 -10.44
CA PRO A 342 -33.73 -0.76 -10.80
C PRO A 342 -34.90 -1.25 -9.96
N LYS A 343 -35.83 -2.00 -10.56
CA LYS A 343 -36.96 -2.60 -9.83
C LYS A 343 -36.52 -3.50 -8.69
N CYS A 344 -35.46 -4.30 -8.90
CA CYS A 344 -34.91 -5.13 -7.83
C CYS A 344 -34.41 -4.34 -6.62
N VAL A 345 -34.20 -3.03 -6.75
CA VAL A 345 -33.85 -2.13 -5.65
C VAL A 345 -35.09 -1.49 -5.04
N THR A 346 -36.03 -1.03 -5.87
CA THR A 346 -37.25 -0.40 -5.36
C THR A 346 -38.19 -1.40 -4.67
N GLU A 347 -38.19 -2.66 -5.11
CA GLU A 347 -38.95 -3.78 -4.55
C GLU A 347 -38.27 -4.46 -3.35
N ALA A 348 -36.96 -4.28 -3.15
CA ALA A 348 -36.23 -4.93 -2.06
C ALA A 348 -36.57 -4.34 -0.68
N ASP A 349 -36.48 -5.13 0.39
CA ASP A 349 -36.67 -4.64 1.75
C ASP A 349 -35.37 -4.10 2.36
N TYR A 350 -34.25 -4.73 2.03
CA TYR A 350 -32.91 -4.35 2.48
C TYR A 350 -31.93 -4.27 1.31
N LEU A 351 -30.97 -3.36 1.41
CA LEU A 351 -29.84 -3.22 0.51
C LEU A 351 -28.52 -3.42 1.26
N ILE A 352 -27.56 -4.09 0.64
CA ILE A 352 -26.15 -4.09 1.05
C ILE A 352 -25.34 -3.43 -0.04
N ASN A 353 -24.57 -2.40 0.30
CA ASN A 353 -23.75 -1.66 -0.65
C ASN A 353 -22.29 -2.10 -0.50
N MET A 354 -21.81 -2.91 -1.44
CA MET A 354 -20.44 -3.44 -1.46
C MET A 354 -19.61 -2.76 -2.55
N ALA A 355 -18.81 -1.78 -2.15
CA ALA A 355 -17.93 -1.01 -3.01
C ALA A 355 -16.49 -1.56 -3.02
N LEU A 356 -15.56 -0.82 -3.63
CA LEU A 356 -14.16 -1.21 -3.78
C LEU A 356 -13.25 -0.11 -3.23
N LEU A 357 -12.14 -0.48 -2.60
CA LEU A 357 -11.12 0.49 -2.16
C LEU A 357 -10.36 1.00 -3.38
N ARG A 358 -10.73 2.18 -3.92
CA ARG A 358 -10.25 2.57 -5.25
C ARG A 358 -10.15 4.09 -5.54
N PRO A 359 -9.01 4.56 -6.05
CA PRO A 359 -8.87 5.87 -6.70
C PRO A 359 -9.68 5.99 -8.01
N HIS A 360 -10.07 7.21 -8.39
CA HIS A 360 -10.84 7.43 -9.60
C HIS A 360 -10.50 8.74 -10.30
N SER A 361 -10.28 8.68 -11.61
CA SER A 361 -9.83 9.84 -12.40
C SER A 361 -10.80 11.04 -12.42
N LEU A 362 -12.11 10.80 -12.37
CA LEU A 362 -13.12 11.87 -12.35
C LEU A 362 -13.55 12.37 -10.96
N PHE A 363 -13.64 11.49 -9.96
CA PHE A 363 -14.23 11.79 -8.63
C PHE A 363 -13.21 11.68 -7.50
N GLY A 364 -11.95 11.39 -7.82
CA GLY A 364 -10.87 11.19 -6.86
C GLY A 364 -10.87 9.78 -6.29
N VAL A 365 -12.03 9.29 -5.85
CA VAL A 365 -12.23 7.93 -5.35
C VAL A 365 -13.52 7.32 -5.88
N THR A 366 -13.68 6.01 -5.77
CA THR A 366 -14.94 5.30 -5.99
C THR A 366 -15.19 4.33 -4.85
N LEU A 367 -16.00 4.78 -3.90
CA LEU A 367 -16.34 4.07 -2.67
C LEU A 367 -17.86 3.82 -2.63
N CYS A 368 -18.48 3.68 -1.45
CA CYS A 368 -19.89 3.33 -1.30
C CYS A 368 -20.81 4.34 -2.00
N ALA A 369 -20.56 5.64 -1.83
CA ALA A 369 -21.42 6.68 -2.38
C ALA A 369 -21.48 6.64 -3.91
N LYS A 370 -20.33 6.42 -4.57
CA LYS A 370 -20.22 6.37 -6.02
C LYS A 370 -20.59 5.02 -6.61
N ASN A 371 -20.63 3.95 -5.81
CA ASN A 371 -21.09 2.63 -6.26
C ASN A 371 -22.51 2.67 -6.85
N HIS A 372 -23.37 3.56 -6.33
CA HIS A 372 -24.73 3.77 -6.81
C HIS A 372 -24.84 4.34 -8.24
N PHE A 373 -23.74 4.76 -8.87
CA PHE A 373 -23.72 5.07 -10.30
C PHE A 373 -24.17 3.89 -11.17
N GLY A 374 -23.95 2.66 -10.71
CA GLY A 374 -24.44 1.46 -11.39
C GLY A 374 -25.96 1.26 -11.30
N SER A 375 -26.68 2.13 -10.59
CA SER A 375 -28.13 2.03 -10.34
C SER A 375 -28.96 3.05 -11.14
N THR A 376 -28.36 3.87 -12.02
CA THR A 376 -29.10 4.98 -12.65
C THR A 376 -29.49 4.69 -14.09
N TYR A 377 -30.79 4.69 -14.36
CA TYR A 377 -31.36 4.72 -15.71
C TYR A 377 -31.76 6.14 -16.09
N PHE A 378 -31.25 6.65 -17.21
CA PHE A 378 -31.67 7.96 -17.73
C PHE A 378 -32.51 7.79 -18.99
N PRO A 379 -33.80 8.17 -18.97
CA PRO A 379 -34.66 8.14 -20.16
C PRO A 379 -34.09 8.97 -21.32
N SER A 380 -33.43 10.08 -21.01
CA SER A 380 -32.76 10.95 -21.98
C SER A 380 -31.65 10.26 -22.77
N ARG A 381 -31.10 9.15 -22.25
CA ARG A 381 -30.12 8.29 -22.92
C ARG A 381 -30.67 6.92 -23.29
N SER A 382 -31.91 6.63 -22.89
CA SER A 382 -32.55 5.31 -23.02
C SER A 382 -31.64 4.16 -22.53
N SER A 383 -30.86 4.40 -21.47
CA SER A 383 -29.81 3.48 -21.04
C SER A 383 -29.50 3.59 -19.54
N TRP A 384 -28.98 2.48 -19.00
CA TRP A 384 -28.34 2.41 -17.69
C TRP A 384 -26.95 3.05 -17.78
N THR A 385 -26.82 4.28 -17.31
CA THR A 385 -25.56 5.03 -17.42
C THR A 385 -25.47 6.14 -16.38
N PRO A 386 -24.30 6.34 -15.75
CA PRO A 386 -24.06 7.50 -14.88
C PRO A 386 -23.57 8.74 -15.64
N GLU A 387 -23.38 8.66 -16.97
CA GLU A 387 -22.74 9.72 -17.76
C GLU A 387 -23.32 11.13 -17.51
N PRO A 388 -24.66 11.34 -17.42
CA PRO A 388 -25.21 12.67 -17.12
C PRO A 388 -24.74 13.27 -15.78
N LEU A 389 -24.37 12.41 -14.81
CA LEU A 389 -23.94 12.81 -13.47
C LEU A 389 -22.46 13.21 -13.41
N HIS A 390 -21.64 12.82 -14.39
CA HIS A 390 -20.18 13.05 -14.34
C HIS A 390 -19.79 14.53 -14.18
N ASN A 391 -20.55 15.44 -14.79
CA ASN A 391 -20.30 16.89 -14.71
C ASN A 391 -20.85 17.54 -13.44
N HIS A 392 -21.41 16.76 -12.51
CA HIS A 392 -22.19 17.23 -11.37
C HIS A 392 -21.64 16.80 -10.00
N GLY A 393 -20.44 16.23 -9.95
CA GLY A 393 -19.76 15.97 -8.67
C GLY A 393 -18.27 15.60 -8.75
N GLY A 394 -17.62 15.83 -9.89
CA GLY A 394 -16.21 15.46 -10.06
C GLY A 394 -15.25 16.25 -9.15
N ARG A 395 -14.09 15.64 -8.86
CA ARG A 395 -13.04 16.14 -7.95
C ARG A 395 -12.51 17.53 -8.33
N GLY A 396 -12.61 17.92 -9.61
CA GLY A 396 -12.18 19.23 -10.09
C GLY A 396 -13.15 20.38 -9.76
N LYS A 397 -14.31 20.11 -9.17
CA LYS A 397 -15.23 21.17 -8.70
C LYS A 397 -14.72 21.76 -7.39
N ALA A 398 -14.91 23.06 -7.22
CA ALA A 398 -14.63 23.73 -5.96
C ALA A 398 -15.48 23.15 -4.81
N MET A 399 -14.95 23.23 -3.59
CA MET A 399 -15.73 23.05 -2.35
C MET A 399 -16.98 23.91 -2.35
N ASP A 400 -17.97 23.55 -1.53
CA ASP A 400 -19.22 24.27 -1.36
C ASP A 400 -20.02 24.40 -2.65
N THR A 401 -19.99 23.35 -3.47
CA THR A 401 -20.79 23.28 -4.71
C THR A 401 -21.67 22.05 -4.73
N TYR A 402 -22.71 22.10 -5.56
CA TYR A 402 -23.64 20.98 -5.73
C TYR A 402 -22.93 19.66 -6.05
N GLN A 403 -23.34 18.60 -5.36
CA GLN A 403 -22.80 17.25 -5.48
C GLN A 403 -23.88 16.22 -5.78
N CYS A 404 -23.85 15.64 -6.99
CA CYS A 404 -24.85 14.66 -7.43
C CYS A 404 -24.84 13.35 -6.62
N LEU A 405 -23.71 13.03 -5.98
CA LEU A 405 -23.61 11.88 -5.07
C LEU A 405 -24.55 12.05 -3.86
N VAL A 406 -24.81 13.27 -3.40
CA VAL A 406 -25.72 13.53 -2.28
C VAL A 406 -27.16 13.16 -2.63
N ASN A 407 -27.63 13.44 -3.86
CA ASN A 407 -28.96 13.01 -4.29
C ASN A 407 -29.07 11.47 -4.35
N LEU A 408 -28.07 10.80 -4.94
CA LEU A 408 -28.06 9.34 -5.00
C LEU A 408 -28.09 8.73 -3.60
N ASN A 409 -27.23 9.23 -2.71
CA ASN A 409 -27.07 8.73 -1.36
C ASN A 409 -28.13 9.25 -0.38
N GLY A 410 -28.97 10.20 -0.80
CA GLY A 410 -30.12 10.66 -0.03
C GLY A 410 -31.41 9.93 -0.35
N HIS A 411 -31.48 9.25 -1.51
CA HIS A 411 -32.73 8.67 -1.99
C HIS A 411 -33.18 7.47 -1.14
N ARG A 412 -34.46 7.45 -0.76
CA ARG A 412 -35.06 6.45 0.15
C ARG A 412 -34.85 4.99 -0.25
N HIS A 413 -34.82 4.68 -1.54
CA HIS A 413 -34.62 3.31 -2.05
C HIS A 413 -33.15 2.89 -2.15
N LEU A 414 -32.21 3.82 -1.97
CA LEU A 414 -30.78 3.52 -1.95
C LEU A 414 -30.32 3.47 -0.49
N ASN A 415 -29.84 4.58 0.07
CA ASN A 415 -29.34 4.59 1.44
C ASN A 415 -30.45 4.41 2.49
N GLY A 416 -31.68 4.85 2.21
CA GLY A 416 -32.81 4.58 3.10
C GLY A 416 -33.17 3.09 3.26
N LYS A 417 -32.66 2.23 2.37
CA LYS A 417 -32.77 0.76 2.46
C LYS A 417 -31.46 0.07 2.84
N THR A 418 -30.35 0.81 2.96
CA THR A 418 -29.04 0.17 3.13
C THR A 418 -28.83 -0.26 4.57
N LEU A 419 -28.81 -1.57 4.78
CA LEU A 419 -28.56 -2.23 6.06
C LEU A 419 -27.06 -2.17 6.44
N LEU A 420 -26.19 -2.35 5.45
CA LEU A 420 -24.76 -2.51 5.62
C LEU A 420 -24.00 -1.92 4.44
N TYR A 421 -22.96 -1.13 4.74
CA TYR A 421 -21.98 -0.64 3.79
C TYR A 421 -20.70 -1.47 3.96
N MET A 422 -20.14 -1.96 2.85
CA MET A 422 -18.90 -2.71 2.83
C MET A 422 -17.98 -2.17 1.73
N ILE A 423 -16.67 -2.21 1.98
CA ILE A 423 -15.65 -1.93 0.96
C ILE A 423 -14.75 -3.15 0.88
N ASP A 424 -14.71 -3.77 -0.29
CA ASP A 424 -13.71 -4.78 -0.63
C ASP A 424 -12.40 -4.09 -1.03
N GLY A 425 -11.39 -4.30 -0.19
CA GLY A 425 -10.03 -3.86 -0.38
C GLY A 425 -9.04 -5.02 -0.29
N LEU A 426 -9.44 -6.25 -0.66
CA LEU A 426 -8.49 -7.36 -0.72
C LEU A 426 -7.40 -7.05 -1.76
N TYR A 427 -7.83 -6.67 -2.96
CA TYR A 427 -6.95 -6.22 -4.05
C TYR A 427 -7.30 -4.80 -4.51
N GLY A 428 -6.67 -3.80 -3.91
CA GLY A 428 -6.74 -2.40 -4.35
C GLY A 428 -6.24 -2.23 -5.79
N ALA A 429 -6.86 -1.34 -6.56
CA ALA A 429 -6.50 -1.10 -7.96
C ALA A 429 -6.07 0.33 -8.21
N ARG A 430 -5.18 0.53 -9.20
CA ARG A 430 -4.53 1.84 -9.45
C ARG A 430 -5.54 2.93 -9.73
N ASN A 431 -6.60 2.59 -10.45
CA ASN A 431 -7.80 3.39 -10.59
C ASN A 431 -8.97 2.56 -11.13
N GLN A 432 -10.07 3.21 -11.50
CA GLN A 432 -11.31 2.59 -11.95
C GLN A 432 -11.25 1.71 -13.20
N SER A 433 -10.15 1.75 -13.95
CA SER A 433 -9.97 1.01 -15.21
C SER A 433 -8.59 0.35 -15.32
N SER A 434 -7.84 0.30 -14.22
CA SER A 434 -6.48 -0.22 -14.18
C SER A 434 -6.39 -1.52 -13.40
N ASN A 435 -5.20 -2.11 -13.43
CA ASN A 435 -4.89 -3.33 -12.71
C ASN A 435 -4.85 -3.10 -11.20
N VAL A 436 -4.99 -4.20 -10.46
CA VAL A 436 -4.66 -4.31 -9.04
C VAL A 436 -3.18 -3.94 -8.84
N LEU A 437 -2.87 -3.35 -7.69
CA LEU A 437 -1.49 -3.07 -7.28
C LEU A 437 -1.30 -3.39 -5.81
N LYS A 438 -0.03 -3.61 -5.45
CA LYS A 438 0.43 -3.64 -4.07
C LYS A 438 0.55 -2.22 -3.54
N TYR A 439 0.24 -2.04 -2.26
CA TYR A 439 0.25 -0.77 -1.58
C TYR A 439 1.53 -0.63 -0.77
N VAL A 440 2.23 0.50 -0.96
CA VAL A 440 3.46 0.82 -0.23
C VAL A 440 3.16 1.00 1.26
N SER A 441 2.00 1.60 1.59
CA SER A 441 1.53 1.76 2.97
C SER A 441 1.22 0.45 3.68
N PHE A 442 1.21 -0.67 2.96
CA PHE A 442 1.04 -2.04 3.46
C PHE A 442 2.32 -2.88 3.30
N GLY A 443 3.49 -2.24 3.23
CA GLY A 443 4.78 -2.94 3.11
C GLY A 443 5.08 -3.45 1.71
N ASP A 444 4.56 -2.76 0.68
CA ASP A 444 4.58 -3.23 -0.71
C ASP A 444 3.90 -4.60 -0.87
N ASP A 445 2.71 -4.72 -0.27
CA ASP A 445 1.87 -5.90 -0.36
C ASP A 445 0.42 -5.56 -0.73
N TRP A 446 -0.39 -6.58 -1.02
CA TRP A 446 -1.81 -6.39 -1.30
C TRP A 446 -2.52 -5.81 -0.06
N SER A 447 -3.47 -4.91 -0.30
CA SER A 447 -4.14 -4.17 0.78
C SER A 447 -4.92 -5.08 1.73
N SER A 448 -5.31 -6.30 1.32
CA SER A 448 -5.80 -7.38 2.19
C SER A 448 -6.86 -6.96 3.22
N SER A 449 -7.75 -6.05 2.81
CA SER A 449 -8.61 -5.30 3.73
C SER A 449 -10.10 -5.47 3.44
N ILE A 450 -10.90 -5.47 4.49
CA ILE A 450 -12.36 -5.33 4.44
C ILE A 450 -12.76 -4.18 5.36
N PHE A 451 -13.60 -3.28 4.86
CA PHE A 451 -14.22 -2.24 5.68
C PHE A 451 -15.72 -2.46 5.78
N ALA A 452 -16.32 -2.15 6.93
CA ALA A 452 -17.77 -2.12 7.08
C ALA A 452 -18.26 -1.02 8.01
N SER A 453 -19.48 -0.55 7.76
CA SER A 453 -20.16 0.45 8.60
C SER A 453 -21.68 0.43 8.36
N GLN A 454 -22.41 1.07 9.27
CA GLN A 454 -23.81 1.50 9.06
C GLN A 454 -23.92 3.01 8.76
N ASP A 455 -22.80 3.75 8.77
CA ASP A 455 -22.74 5.16 8.41
C ASP A 455 -22.08 5.32 7.02
N PRO A 456 -22.84 5.76 5.98
CA PRO A 456 -22.34 5.85 4.62
C PRO A 456 -21.24 6.90 4.44
N ILE A 457 -21.20 7.92 5.28
CA ILE A 457 -20.24 9.02 5.13
C ILE A 457 -18.98 8.71 5.93
N ALA A 458 -19.11 8.09 7.11
CA ALA A 458 -17.96 7.68 7.90
C ALA A 458 -17.08 6.67 7.13
N ILE A 459 -17.69 5.63 6.53
CA ILE A 459 -16.92 4.61 5.81
C ILE A 459 -16.17 5.16 4.60
N ASP A 460 -16.79 6.09 3.85
CA ASP A 460 -16.14 6.69 2.70
C ASP A 460 -15.05 7.70 3.13
N SER A 461 -15.22 8.37 4.28
CA SER A 461 -14.19 9.24 4.89
C SER A 461 -12.94 8.44 5.27
N VAL A 462 -13.14 7.31 5.96
CA VAL A 462 -12.06 6.40 6.36
C VAL A 462 -11.35 5.87 5.13
N ALA A 463 -12.07 5.33 4.14
CA ALA A 463 -11.44 4.77 2.96
C ALA A 463 -10.69 5.82 2.10
N LEU A 464 -11.17 7.08 2.06
CA LEU A 464 -10.44 8.18 1.45
C LEU A 464 -9.09 8.45 2.16
N ASP A 465 -9.06 8.35 3.48
CA ASP A 465 -7.83 8.56 4.26
C ASP A 465 -6.76 7.50 3.98
N PHE A 466 -7.17 6.23 3.85
CA PHE A 466 -6.27 5.16 3.42
C PHE A 466 -5.73 5.41 2.00
N ILE A 467 -6.61 5.75 1.06
CA ILE A 467 -6.24 5.94 -0.35
C ILE A 467 -5.34 7.17 -0.56
N ARG A 468 -5.60 8.30 0.12
CA ARG A 468 -4.76 9.49 -0.01
C ARG A 468 -3.36 9.30 0.60
N TYR A 469 -3.27 8.49 1.66
CA TYR A 469 -1.98 8.18 2.27
C TYR A 469 -1.13 7.33 1.32
N GLU A 470 -1.74 6.32 0.70
CA GLU A 470 -1.10 5.52 -0.34
C GLU A 470 -0.67 6.40 -1.53
N ASP A 471 -1.52 7.32 -2.02
CA ASP A 471 -1.18 8.27 -3.10
C ASP A 471 0.05 9.15 -2.76
N GLY A 472 0.21 9.51 -1.48
CA GLY A 472 1.38 10.25 -1.00
C GLY A 472 2.69 9.44 -1.04
N MET A 473 2.62 8.10 -1.09
CA MET A 473 3.76 7.19 -1.04
C MET A 473 4.04 6.53 -2.39
N ASN A 474 3.00 6.22 -3.15
CA ASN A 474 3.06 5.40 -4.35
C ASN A 474 2.81 6.21 -5.60
N SER A 475 3.87 6.46 -6.36
CA SER A 475 3.82 7.24 -7.60
C SER A 475 2.91 6.66 -8.70
N SER A 476 2.42 5.42 -8.54
CA SER A 476 1.48 4.80 -9.47
C SER A 476 0.05 5.32 -9.30
N ILE A 477 -0.30 5.76 -8.10
CA ILE A 477 -1.57 6.44 -7.83
C ILE A 477 -1.35 7.94 -8.09
N THR A 478 -2.26 8.52 -8.86
CA THR A 478 -2.19 9.93 -9.28
C THR A 478 -3.56 10.58 -9.34
N ASP A 479 -4.56 9.91 -8.76
CA ASP A 479 -5.96 10.22 -8.98
C ASP A 479 -6.62 10.87 -7.75
N VAL A 480 -5.96 10.94 -6.62
CA VAL A 480 -6.51 11.49 -5.37
C VAL A 480 -6.13 12.97 -5.25
N VAL A 481 -6.64 13.78 -6.17
CA VAL A 481 -6.33 15.21 -6.30
C VAL A 481 -7.60 16.05 -6.40
N GLY A 482 -7.49 17.36 -6.17
CA GLY A 482 -8.64 18.27 -6.16
C GLY A 482 -9.44 18.14 -4.86
N ASN A 483 -10.77 18.05 -4.96
CA ASN A 483 -11.70 18.02 -3.83
C ASN A 483 -12.56 16.74 -3.84
N PRO A 484 -11.96 15.55 -3.60
CA PRO A 484 -12.66 14.26 -3.58
C PRO A 484 -13.68 14.11 -2.44
N ASP A 485 -13.52 14.88 -1.36
CA ASP A 485 -14.31 14.91 -0.13
C ASP A 485 -15.49 15.90 -0.16
N ASN A 486 -15.58 16.77 -1.17
CA ASN A 486 -16.62 17.80 -1.26
C ASN A 486 -18.05 17.23 -1.11
N TYR A 487 -18.33 16.04 -1.67
CA TYR A 487 -19.64 15.41 -1.49
C TYR A 487 -19.87 14.91 -0.06
N MET A 488 -18.82 14.60 0.70
CA MET A 488 -18.92 14.18 2.10
C MET A 488 -19.30 15.37 2.97
N HIS A 489 -18.72 16.56 2.73
CA HIS A 489 -19.13 17.82 3.38
C HIS A 489 -20.61 18.12 3.12
N GLU A 490 -21.01 18.07 1.85
CA GLU A 490 -22.39 18.31 1.43
C GLU A 490 -23.37 17.27 2.01
N ALA A 491 -22.98 15.99 2.07
CA ALA A 491 -23.81 14.91 2.59
C ALA A 491 -23.92 14.92 4.12
N ALA A 492 -22.81 15.14 4.82
CA ALA A 492 -22.79 15.26 6.28
C ALA A 492 -23.66 16.43 6.74
N LEU A 493 -23.68 17.52 5.99
CA LEU A 493 -24.46 18.73 6.28
C LEU A 493 -25.70 18.88 5.39
N ALA A 494 -26.28 17.82 4.82
CA ALA A 494 -27.33 17.94 3.80
C ALA A 494 -28.59 18.73 4.22
N GLY A 495 -28.84 18.86 5.54
CA GLY A 495 -29.89 19.74 6.09
C GLY A 495 -29.59 21.24 5.98
N ASN A 496 -28.33 21.62 5.90
CA ASN A 496 -27.85 22.97 5.63
C ASN A 496 -26.46 22.91 4.98
N PRO A 497 -26.38 22.46 3.71
CA PRO A 497 -25.09 22.14 3.10
C PRO A 497 -24.32 23.42 2.76
N PRO A 498 -22.97 23.38 2.74
CA PRO A 498 -22.15 24.55 2.42
C PRO A 498 -22.51 25.22 1.09
N SER A 499 -22.91 24.44 0.08
CA SER A 499 -23.35 24.97 -1.23
C SER A 499 -24.68 25.72 -1.21
N GLY A 500 -25.43 25.66 -0.10
CA GLY A 500 -26.79 26.16 0.00
C GLY A 500 -27.82 25.36 -0.82
N THR A 501 -27.44 24.23 -1.43
CA THR A 501 -28.35 23.41 -2.23
C THR A 501 -29.53 22.90 -1.38
N PHE A 502 -30.73 22.91 -1.95
CA PHE A 502 -31.87 22.15 -1.45
C PHE A 502 -31.82 20.74 -2.05
N TYR A 503 -31.27 19.77 -1.30
CA TYR A 503 -31.26 18.38 -1.73
C TYR A 503 -32.60 17.72 -1.40
N ASP A 504 -33.31 17.31 -2.45
CA ASP A 504 -34.60 16.62 -2.43
C ASP A 504 -34.59 15.59 -3.58
N PRO A 505 -34.00 14.41 -3.36
CA PRO A 505 -33.88 13.41 -4.40
C PRO A 505 -35.22 12.78 -4.82
N GLU A 506 -36.24 12.84 -3.97
CA GLU A 506 -37.60 12.32 -4.23
C GLU A 506 -38.48 13.34 -4.99
N GLY A 507 -38.15 14.62 -4.91
CA GLY A 507 -38.95 15.71 -5.50
C GLY A 507 -40.26 15.95 -4.76
N ASP A 508 -40.34 15.61 -3.47
CA ASP A 508 -41.55 15.71 -2.65
C ASP A 508 -41.62 16.99 -1.79
N GLY A 509 -40.59 17.84 -1.88
CA GLY A 509 -40.45 19.07 -1.10
C GLY A 509 -39.80 18.88 0.26
N THR A 510 -39.38 17.66 0.62
CA THR A 510 -38.67 17.36 1.86
C THR A 510 -37.18 17.50 1.66
N ARG A 511 -36.55 18.35 2.48
CA ARG A 511 -35.10 18.50 2.49
C ARG A 511 -34.46 17.29 3.18
N LEU A 512 -33.37 16.79 2.61
CA LEU A 512 -32.53 15.79 3.27
C LEU A 512 -32.00 16.29 4.63
N ALA A 513 -31.99 15.40 5.62
CA ALA A 513 -31.20 15.56 6.84
C ALA A 513 -29.76 15.06 6.62
N SER A 514 -28.91 15.18 7.65
CA SER A 514 -27.54 14.63 7.62
C SER A 514 -27.54 13.16 7.20
N LEU A 515 -26.66 12.82 6.25
CA LEU A 515 -26.55 11.46 5.75
C LEU A 515 -25.61 10.59 6.60
N GLY A 516 -24.74 11.20 7.40
CA GLY A 516 -23.72 10.55 8.22
C GLY A 516 -22.73 11.57 8.77
N VAL A 517 -21.65 11.10 9.39
CA VAL A 517 -20.57 11.95 9.91
C VAL A 517 -19.33 11.92 9.01
N HIS A 518 -18.69 13.08 8.84
CA HIS A 518 -17.43 13.24 8.10
C HIS A 518 -16.37 13.89 8.99
N GLU A 519 -15.15 13.37 8.91
CA GLU A 519 -13.91 13.98 9.41
C GLU A 519 -12.71 13.21 8.83
N HIS A 520 -11.51 13.66 9.20
CA HIS A 520 -10.24 13.02 8.86
C HIS A 520 -9.46 12.65 10.12
N TRP A 521 -8.70 11.56 10.06
CA TRP A 521 -7.88 11.09 11.19
C TRP A 521 -6.84 12.12 11.64
N ASN A 522 -6.25 11.90 12.81
CA ASN A 522 -5.14 12.69 13.35
C ASN A 522 -3.88 12.61 12.46
N ASN A 523 -3.45 11.39 12.11
CA ASN A 523 -2.28 11.09 11.29
C ASN A 523 -2.36 9.64 10.77
N PRO A 524 -1.60 9.28 9.71
CA PRO A 524 -1.70 7.96 9.08
C PRO A 524 -1.00 6.83 9.85
N VAL A 525 -0.23 7.13 10.90
CA VAL A 525 0.38 6.12 11.76
C VAL A 525 -0.68 5.62 12.75
N ASP A 526 -1.20 6.53 13.58
CA ASP A 526 -2.16 6.22 14.64
C ASP A 526 -3.58 5.96 14.11
N LYS A 527 -3.97 6.61 12.99
CA LYS A 527 -5.27 6.48 12.34
C LYS A 527 -6.46 6.73 13.29
N GLN A 528 -6.29 7.63 14.26
CA GLN A 528 -7.31 7.90 15.28
C GLN A 528 -8.25 9.02 14.83
N TYR A 529 -9.55 8.75 14.92
CA TYR A 529 -10.63 9.72 14.73
C TYR A 529 -11.11 10.29 16.07
N SER A 530 -11.99 11.29 16.02
CA SER A 530 -12.40 12.02 17.23
C SER A 530 -12.93 11.10 18.33
N ARG A 531 -13.72 10.08 18.00
CA ARG A 531 -14.23 9.13 19.02
C ARG A 531 -13.13 8.22 19.59
N ASN A 532 -12.12 7.85 18.79
CA ASN A 532 -10.95 7.12 19.30
C ASN A 532 -10.19 7.94 20.36
N LEU A 533 -10.25 9.28 20.26
CA LEU A 533 -9.63 10.23 21.19
C LEU A 533 -10.54 10.61 22.38
N GLY A 534 -11.71 9.97 22.52
CA GLY A 534 -12.60 10.16 23.66
C GLY A 534 -13.53 11.38 23.57
N SER A 535 -13.74 11.98 22.39
CA SER A 535 -14.66 13.11 22.20
C SER A 535 -16.13 12.76 22.46
N GLY A 536 -16.53 11.49 22.26
CA GLY A 536 -17.92 11.03 22.27
C GLY A 536 -18.70 11.27 20.96
N GLU A 537 -18.21 12.13 20.07
CA GLU A 537 -18.83 12.46 18.77
C GLU A 537 -17.82 12.33 17.63
N GLY A 538 -18.29 11.96 16.42
CA GLY A 538 -17.43 11.77 15.25
C GLY A 538 -17.36 10.33 14.75
N ILE A 539 -16.29 10.02 14.04
CA ILE A 539 -15.91 8.69 13.54
C ILE A 539 -15.15 7.94 14.64
N GLU A 540 -15.38 6.62 14.70
CA GLU A 540 -14.56 5.67 15.43
C GLU A 540 -14.05 4.62 14.43
N LEU A 541 -12.74 4.57 14.19
CA LEU A 541 -12.14 3.46 13.44
C LEU A 541 -11.79 2.34 14.42
N VAL A 542 -12.24 1.12 14.14
CA VAL A 542 -11.95 -0.06 14.97
C VAL A 542 -11.33 -1.14 14.10
N SER A 543 -10.31 -1.82 14.62
CA SER A 543 -9.75 -3.02 14.02
C SER A 543 -10.04 -4.21 14.94
N PRO A 544 -10.62 -5.32 14.44
CA PRO A 544 -10.93 -6.46 15.29
C PRO A 544 -9.68 -7.08 15.89
N SER A 545 -9.79 -7.56 17.13
CA SER A 545 -8.75 -8.39 17.72
C SER A 545 -8.80 -9.81 17.13
N PHE A 546 -7.59 -10.32 16.84
CA PHE A 546 -7.37 -11.68 16.38
C PHE A 546 -6.99 -12.63 17.52
N ALA A 547 -7.09 -12.16 18.77
CA ALA A 547 -6.86 -12.99 19.94
C ALA A 547 -7.85 -14.18 19.98
N THR A 548 -7.32 -15.32 20.41
CA THR A 548 -8.04 -16.58 20.66
C THR A 548 -7.94 -16.96 22.13
N ALA A 549 -8.73 -17.95 22.55
CA ALA A 549 -8.74 -18.39 23.94
C ALA A 549 -7.50 -19.23 24.32
N ASP A 550 -6.95 -19.96 23.35
CA ASP A 550 -5.99 -21.03 23.54
C ASP A 550 -4.88 -21.09 22.48
N GLY A 551 -4.67 -19.99 21.75
CA GLY A 551 -3.64 -19.91 20.71
C GLY A 551 -2.20 -20.16 21.23
N PRO A 552 -1.31 -20.72 20.39
CA PRO A 552 0.06 -21.08 20.74
C PRO A 552 1.02 -19.89 20.92
N VAL A 553 0.61 -18.68 20.57
CA VAL A 553 1.39 -17.45 20.77
C VAL A 553 0.73 -16.62 21.86
N GLU A 554 1.49 -16.23 22.87
CA GLU A 554 0.98 -15.43 23.99
C GLU A 554 1.74 -14.11 24.10
N ASN A 555 1.02 -12.99 24.14
CA ASN A 555 1.58 -11.76 24.69
C ASN A 555 1.50 -11.87 26.21
N VAL A 556 2.60 -12.29 26.86
CA VAL A 556 2.62 -12.56 28.30
C VAL A 556 2.47 -11.29 29.14
N THR A 557 2.69 -10.12 28.53
CA THR A 557 2.43 -8.83 29.19
C THR A 557 0.93 -8.58 29.36
N THR A 558 0.11 -8.94 28.37
CA THR A 558 -1.35 -8.71 28.39
C THR A 558 -2.17 -9.95 28.75
N GLY A 559 -1.57 -11.15 28.64
CA GLY A 559 -2.24 -12.45 28.78
C GLY A 559 -3.10 -12.83 27.57
N GLN A 560 -3.05 -12.05 26.48
CA GLN A 560 -3.77 -12.37 25.24
C GLN A 560 -3.04 -13.44 24.45
N LYS A 561 -3.81 -14.36 23.84
CA LYS A 561 -3.30 -15.47 23.04
C LYS A 561 -3.73 -15.35 21.59
N TYR A 562 -2.94 -15.91 20.68
CA TYR A 562 -3.08 -15.74 19.24
C TYR A 562 -2.68 -17.02 18.51
N GLU A 563 -3.26 -17.23 17.33
CA GLU A 563 -2.86 -18.33 16.44
C GLU A 563 -1.54 -18.06 15.71
N TYR A 564 -1.28 -16.80 15.39
CA TYR A 564 -0.13 -16.38 14.58
C TYR A 564 0.71 -15.33 15.30
N ILE A 565 2.03 -15.36 15.08
CA ILE A 565 2.99 -14.44 15.67
C ILE A 565 2.67 -13.00 15.25
N ARG A 566 2.37 -12.78 13.96
CA ARG A 566 2.03 -11.44 13.46
C ARG A 566 0.82 -10.80 14.15
N HIS A 567 -0.16 -11.58 14.60
CA HIS A 567 -1.33 -11.05 15.31
C HIS A 567 -0.92 -10.52 16.68
N ALA A 568 -0.10 -11.28 17.40
CA ALA A 568 0.47 -10.85 18.67
C ALA A 568 1.31 -9.57 18.50
N ILE A 569 2.18 -9.51 17.47
CA ILE A 569 2.97 -8.31 17.17
C ILE A 569 2.08 -7.11 16.84
N ASN A 570 1.04 -7.30 16.02
CA ASN A 570 0.15 -6.22 15.59
C ASN A 570 -0.61 -5.59 16.77
N GLU A 571 -0.97 -6.37 17.79
CA GLU A 571 -1.65 -5.89 19.00
C GLU A 571 -0.70 -5.49 20.13
N ALA A 572 0.56 -5.93 20.10
CA ALA A 572 1.55 -5.60 21.13
C ALA A 572 1.82 -4.10 21.23
N GLY A 573 1.94 -3.61 22.46
CA GLY A 573 2.45 -2.29 22.79
C GLY A 573 3.98 -2.25 22.90
N PRO A 574 4.62 -1.07 22.87
CA PRO A 574 6.05 -0.95 23.09
C PRO A 574 6.47 -1.57 24.44
N GLY A 575 7.50 -2.43 24.42
CA GLY A 575 8.02 -3.15 25.57
C GLY A 575 7.31 -4.46 25.91
N ASP A 576 6.26 -4.84 25.17
CA ASP A 576 5.60 -6.12 25.38
C ASP A 576 6.50 -7.32 25.09
N HIS A 577 6.20 -8.45 25.73
CA HIS A 577 6.88 -9.71 25.52
C HIS A 577 5.90 -10.72 24.91
N VAL A 578 6.19 -11.16 23.70
CA VAL A 578 5.46 -12.19 22.96
C VAL A 578 6.26 -13.49 23.01
N VAL A 579 5.60 -14.57 23.41
CA VAL A 579 6.17 -15.91 23.55
C VAL A 579 5.44 -16.86 22.59
N ALA A 580 6.18 -17.55 21.73
CA ALA A 580 5.67 -18.59 20.85
C ALA A 580 5.98 -19.99 21.41
N ALA A 581 4.97 -20.85 21.47
CA ALA A 581 5.15 -22.27 21.78
C ALA A 581 5.85 -23.01 20.61
N PRO A 582 6.45 -24.19 20.86
CA PRO A 582 6.97 -25.03 19.79
C PRO A 582 5.92 -25.31 18.71
N GLY A 583 6.30 -25.12 17.45
CA GLY A 583 5.44 -25.23 16.28
C GLY A 583 6.08 -24.61 15.04
N THR A 584 5.51 -24.88 13.87
CA THR A 584 5.91 -24.25 12.60
C THR A 584 4.91 -23.15 12.25
N TYR A 585 5.40 -21.92 12.19
CA TYR A 585 4.66 -20.71 11.88
C TYR A 585 4.94 -20.31 10.43
N ILE A 586 4.00 -20.62 9.53
CA ILE A 586 4.10 -20.29 8.11
C ILE A 586 3.60 -18.85 7.90
N GLU A 587 4.49 -17.89 8.11
CA GLU A 587 4.18 -16.46 8.00
C GLU A 587 5.44 -15.61 7.80
N ASN A 588 5.26 -14.42 7.23
CA ASN A 588 6.29 -13.37 7.28
C ASN A 588 5.92 -12.42 8.43
N ILE A 589 6.88 -12.11 9.30
CA ILE A 589 6.68 -11.21 10.44
C ILE A 589 7.43 -9.90 10.26
N SER A 590 6.78 -8.80 10.65
CA SER A 590 7.35 -7.45 10.68
C SER A 590 7.09 -6.81 12.03
N PHE A 591 8.13 -6.29 12.66
CA PHE A 591 8.03 -5.62 13.96
C PHE A 591 7.39 -4.21 13.86
N ASN A 592 7.26 -3.66 12.64
CA ASN A 592 6.53 -2.43 12.36
C ASN A 592 6.96 -1.23 13.22
N GLY A 593 8.24 -1.13 13.56
CA GLY A 593 8.80 -0.07 14.41
C GLY A 593 8.49 -0.21 15.89
N LYS A 594 7.94 -1.35 16.33
CA LYS A 594 7.67 -1.64 17.74
C LYS A 594 8.87 -2.32 18.37
N ASN A 595 9.41 -1.71 19.42
CA ASN A 595 10.41 -2.33 20.27
C ASN A 595 9.72 -3.29 21.25
N ILE A 596 9.62 -4.57 20.87
CA ILE A 596 9.07 -5.66 21.70
C ILE A 596 10.09 -6.80 21.80
N THR A 597 9.89 -7.70 22.75
CA THR A 597 10.61 -8.98 22.78
C THR A 597 9.73 -10.06 22.17
N LEU A 598 10.22 -10.75 21.14
CA LEU A 598 9.64 -11.98 20.60
C LEU A 598 10.57 -13.14 20.93
N SER A 599 10.09 -14.11 21.71
CA SER A 599 10.86 -15.29 22.09
C SER A 599 10.12 -16.60 21.80
N SER A 600 10.86 -17.70 21.62
CA SER A 600 10.29 -19.02 21.88
C SER A 600 10.01 -19.22 23.37
N ALA A 601 9.38 -20.33 23.73
CA ALA A 601 9.04 -20.66 25.12
C ALA A 601 10.28 -20.78 26.04
N ASP A 602 11.41 -21.23 25.51
CA ASP A 602 12.71 -21.26 26.19
C ASP A 602 13.85 -21.09 25.17
N PRO A 603 14.35 -19.86 24.98
CA PRO A 603 15.43 -19.56 24.04
C PRO A 603 16.78 -20.21 24.38
N ASN A 604 16.94 -20.77 25.59
CA ASN A 604 18.19 -21.40 26.01
C ASN A 604 18.16 -22.94 25.89
N ASP A 605 17.00 -23.54 25.59
CA ASP A 605 16.88 -24.97 25.29
C ASP A 605 16.97 -25.19 23.76
N PRO A 606 18.06 -25.80 23.24
CA PRO A 606 18.22 -26.03 21.81
C PRO A 606 17.08 -26.83 21.18
N ASN A 607 16.41 -27.72 21.94
CA ASN A 607 15.28 -28.49 21.43
C ASN A 607 14.04 -27.61 21.24
N VAL A 608 13.83 -26.62 22.11
CA VAL A 608 12.73 -25.67 21.99
C VAL A 608 12.99 -24.72 20.83
N VAL A 609 14.22 -24.22 20.69
CA VAL A 609 14.62 -23.38 19.56
C VAL A 609 14.40 -24.11 18.23
N ALA A 610 14.94 -25.34 18.11
CA ALA A 610 14.79 -26.17 16.92
C ALA A 610 13.32 -26.52 16.58
N ALA A 611 12.47 -26.61 17.60
CA ALA A 611 11.05 -26.92 17.42
C ALA A 611 10.16 -25.68 17.21
N THR A 612 10.69 -24.46 17.34
CA THR A 612 9.94 -23.21 17.18
C THR A 612 10.39 -22.53 15.89
N VAL A 613 9.72 -22.88 14.79
CA VAL A 613 10.14 -22.55 13.42
C VAL A 613 9.31 -21.41 12.85
N ILE A 614 9.97 -20.39 12.31
CA ILE A 614 9.38 -19.39 11.42
C ILE A 614 9.75 -19.78 9.99
N ASP A 615 8.76 -20.20 9.21
CA ASP A 615 8.88 -20.57 7.80
C ASP A 615 8.30 -19.42 6.97
N GLY A 616 9.18 -18.64 6.33
CA GLY A 616 8.80 -17.39 5.68
C GLY A 616 9.31 -17.29 4.25
N HIS A 617 8.46 -17.52 3.25
CA HIS A 617 8.84 -17.59 1.83
C HIS A 617 9.56 -16.37 1.22
N ASN A 618 9.49 -15.18 1.83
CA ASN A 618 10.18 -13.97 1.32
C ASN A 618 11.21 -13.44 2.33
N HIS A 619 10.93 -12.35 3.03
CA HIS A 619 11.66 -11.96 4.23
C HIS A 619 10.92 -12.54 5.43
N ALA A 620 11.43 -13.60 6.04
CA ALA A 620 10.73 -14.26 7.14
C ALA A 620 10.57 -13.31 8.33
N VAL A 621 11.62 -12.56 8.69
CA VAL A 621 11.58 -11.55 9.75
C VAL A 621 12.09 -10.20 9.28
N THR A 622 11.31 -9.13 9.50
CA THR A 622 11.62 -7.78 9.06
C THR A 622 11.68 -6.77 10.21
N PHE A 623 12.78 -6.01 10.25
CA PHE A 623 12.99 -4.81 11.06
C PHE A 623 13.27 -3.62 10.13
N ALA A 624 12.28 -2.76 9.93
CA ALA A 624 12.36 -1.66 8.98
C ALA A 624 11.62 -0.39 9.43
N GLY A 625 11.21 -0.33 10.71
CA GLY A 625 10.46 0.77 11.29
C GLY A 625 11.29 1.67 12.23
N GLY A 626 12.60 1.47 12.30
CA GLY A 626 13.49 2.19 13.22
C GLY A 626 13.64 1.52 14.58
N GLU A 627 13.41 0.20 14.65
CA GLU A 627 13.59 -0.60 15.85
C GLU A 627 15.02 -0.47 16.39
N ASP A 628 15.18 -0.40 17.70
CA ASP A 628 16.48 -0.33 18.37
C ASP A 628 16.83 -1.63 19.11
N VAL A 629 17.91 -1.64 19.88
CA VAL A 629 18.44 -2.83 20.57
C VAL A 629 17.46 -3.40 21.61
N SER A 630 16.44 -2.64 22.03
CA SER A 630 15.36 -3.14 22.89
C SER A 630 14.31 -3.96 22.13
N CYS A 631 14.35 -3.96 20.80
CA CYS A 631 13.61 -4.89 19.96
C CYS A 631 14.41 -6.20 19.86
N VAL A 632 13.87 -7.28 20.42
CA VAL A 632 14.59 -8.55 20.58
C VAL A 632 13.86 -9.66 19.84
N LEU A 633 14.58 -10.39 18.99
CA LEU A 633 14.18 -11.69 18.47
C LEU A 633 15.07 -12.76 19.10
N THR A 634 14.47 -13.76 19.74
CA THR A 634 15.26 -14.78 20.44
C THR A 634 14.70 -16.20 20.39
N GLY A 635 15.56 -17.18 20.15
CA GLY A 635 15.21 -18.59 20.33
C GLY A 635 14.38 -19.21 19.21
N PHE A 636 14.52 -18.76 17.96
CA PHE A 636 13.78 -19.32 16.81
C PHE A 636 14.68 -20.03 15.80
N THR A 637 14.14 -21.07 15.17
CA THR A 637 14.63 -21.53 13.87
C THR A 637 13.95 -20.75 12.75
N ILE A 638 14.71 -20.20 11.79
CA ILE A 638 14.19 -19.41 10.67
C ILE A 638 14.68 -20.03 9.36
N SER A 639 13.73 -20.49 8.53
CA SER A 639 14.03 -21.24 7.31
C SER A 639 13.12 -20.88 6.14
N ASP A 640 13.44 -21.46 4.97
CA ASP A 640 12.63 -21.42 3.74
C ASP A 640 12.33 -20.02 3.21
N ALA A 641 13.24 -19.08 3.46
CA ALA A 641 13.13 -17.68 3.05
C ALA A 641 14.02 -17.28 1.87
N ASN A 642 13.67 -16.18 1.20
CA ASN A 642 14.59 -15.46 0.31
C ASN A 642 15.64 -14.69 1.11
N ALA A 643 15.29 -14.16 2.28
CA ALA A 643 16.22 -13.70 3.30
C ALA A 643 15.58 -13.99 4.67
N ALA A 644 16.32 -14.64 5.58
CA ALA A 644 15.72 -15.07 6.84
C ALA A 644 15.40 -13.87 7.75
N VAL A 645 16.38 -12.98 7.94
CA VAL A 645 16.20 -11.73 8.70
C VAL A 645 16.62 -10.54 7.87
N TYR A 646 15.74 -9.56 7.72
CA TYR A 646 15.98 -8.31 7.01
C TYR A 646 15.96 -7.10 7.96
N CYS A 647 17.07 -6.37 8.03
CA CYS A 647 17.23 -5.16 8.83
C CYS A 647 17.50 -3.95 7.91
N SER A 648 16.68 -2.90 8.01
CA SER A 648 16.84 -1.66 7.25
C SER A 648 16.59 -0.45 8.12
N ASP A 649 17.59 0.43 8.27
CA ASP A 649 17.51 1.62 9.16
C ASP A 649 17.07 1.26 10.60
N ALA A 650 17.45 0.06 11.06
CA ALA A 650 17.08 -0.53 12.34
C ALA A 650 18.30 -1.17 13.02
N SER A 651 18.27 -1.30 14.33
CA SER A 651 19.36 -1.84 15.16
C SER A 651 18.87 -2.87 16.20
N PRO A 652 18.12 -3.91 15.80
CA PRO A 652 17.55 -4.90 16.72
C PRO A 652 18.62 -5.81 17.35
N ALA A 653 18.24 -6.52 18.42
CA ALA A 653 18.99 -7.63 18.98
C ALA A 653 18.45 -8.97 18.47
N ILE A 654 19.28 -9.74 17.78
CA ILE A 654 18.96 -11.08 17.27
C ILE A 654 19.81 -12.07 18.06
N THR A 655 19.17 -12.95 18.84
CA THR A 655 19.90 -13.77 19.81
C THR A 655 19.44 -15.23 19.83
N ALA A 656 20.34 -16.19 20.05
CA ALA A 656 19.97 -17.61 20.22
C ALA A 656 19.08 -18.18 19.07
N CYS A 657 19.27 -17.70 17.84
CA CYS A 657 18.50 -18.17 16.68
C CYS A 657 19.29 -19.14 15.82
N ILE A 658 18.60 -20.09 15.20
CA ILE A 658 19.12 -20.98 14.17
C ILE A 658 18.58 -20.47 12.82
N ILE A 659 19.44 -19.95 11.96
CA ILE A 659 19.09 -19.35 10.66
C ILE A 659 19.61 -20.25 9.56
N THR A 660 18.73 -21.04 8.94
CA THR A 660 19.15 -22.15 8.10
C THR A 660 18.26 -22.48 6.91
N GLY A 661 18.84 -23.02 5.84
CA GLY A 661 18.09 -23.51 4.67
C GLY A 661 17.40 -22.42 3.86
N ASN A 662 17.89 -21.18 3.91
CA ASN A 662 17.31 -20.07 3.17
C ASN A 662 17.92 -19.96 1.77
N SER A 663 17.10 -19.62 0.77
CA SER A 663 17.51 -19.49 -0.64
C SER A 663 18.33 -18.23 -0.96
N GLY A 664 18.42 -17.29 -0.02
CA GLY A 664 19.32 -16.13 -0.09
C GLY A 664 20.11 -15.94 1.20
N PRO A 665 20.39 -14.71 1.66
CA PRO A 665 21.20 -14.50 2.83
C PRO A 665 20.50 -14.93 4.12
N GLY A 666 21.26 -15.40 5.11
CA GLY A 666 20.74 -15.64 6.45
C GLY A 666 20.26 -14.34 7.10
N ILE A 667 21.12 -13.32 7.14
CA ILE A 667 20.79 -11.98 7.62
C ILE A 667 21.18 -10.93 6.56
N GLU A 668 20.22 -10.11 6.14
CA GLU A 668 20.43 -8.99 5.23
C GLU A 668 20.30 -7.63 5.95
N ILE A 669 21.30 -6.77 5.78
CA ILE A 669 21.42 -5.48 6.47
C ILE A 669 21.56 -4.35 5.44
N GLN A 670 20.69 -3.34 5.53
CA GLN A 670 20.63 -2.22 4.59
C GLN A 670 20.42 -0.86 5.27
N ASN A 671 20.62 0.20 4.49
CA ASN A 671 20.23 1.59 4.79
C ASN A 671 20.80 2.18 6.09
N GLY A 672 21.96 1.71 6.55
CA GLY A 672 22.61 2.19 7.78
C GLY A 672 22.19 1.42 9.04
N ALA A 673 21.53 0.27 8.88
CA ALA A 673 21.20 -0.62 9.99
C ALA A 673 22.45 -1.11 10.75
N ASN A 674 22.26 -1.41 12.04
CA ASN A 674 23.30 -1.85 12.97
C ASN A 674 22.78 -2.89 13.99
N PRO A 675 22.37 -4.10 13.55
CA PRO A 675 21.91 -5.13 14.46
C PRO A 675 23.04 -5.69 15.34
N THR A 676 22.65 -6.16 16.52
CA THR A 676 23.50 -6.98 17.41
C THR A 676 23.08 -8.44 17.26
N ILE A 677 24.03 -9.32 16.92
CA ILE A 677 23.79 -10.73 16.63
C ILE A 677 24.61 -11.57 17.62
N ILE A 678 23.94 -12.34 18.49
CA ILE A 678 24.57 -13.02 19.62
C ILE A 678 24.11 -14.48 19.71
N ASN A 679 25.03 -15.42 19.90
CA ASN A 679 24.69 -16.84 20.12
C ASN A 679 23.84 -17.43 18.97
N CYS A 680 24.03 -16.97 17.73
CA CYS A 680 23.26 -17.47 16.59
C CYS A 680 24.06 -18.49 15.78
N GLU A 681 23.34 -19.48 15.23
CA GLU A 681 23.85 -20.41 14.23
C GLU A 681 23.30 -20.00 12.86
N ILE A 682 24.17 -19.59 11.94
CA ILE A 682 23.81 -19.11 10.60
C ILE A 682 24.41 -20.07 9.58
N THR A 683 23.63 -21.06 9.16
CA THR A 683 24.16 -22.23 8.46
C THR A 683 23.35 -22.65 7.25
N LEU A 684 23.98 -23.27 6.25
CA LEU A 684 23.28 -23.91 5.12
C LEU A 684 22.35 -22.97 4.34
N ASN A 685 22.66 -21.67 4.28
CA ASN A 685 21.94 -20.74 3.43
C ASN A 685 22.60 -20.67 2.05
N ASP A 686 21.84 -20.61 0.97
CA ASP A 686 22.37 -20.56 -0.41
C ASP A 686 23.15 -19.26 -0.69
N GLY A 687 22.81 -18.17 0.02
CA GLY A 687 23.50 -16.88 -0.03
C GLY A 687 24.62 -16.72 1.00
N PRO A 688 25.02 -15.48 1.31
CA PRO A 688 25.93 -15.20 2.42
C PRO A 688 25.27 -15.46 3.79
N GLY A 689 26.05 -15.84 4.80
CA GLY A 689 25.52 -15.91 6.16
C GLY A 689 24.98 -14.55 6.62
N ILE A 690 25.82 -13.52 6.54
CA ILE A 690 25.44 -12.12 6.80
C ILE A 690 25.83 -11.25 5.60
N GLN A 691 24.87 -10.49 5.05
CA GLN A 691 25.09 -9.60 3.90
C GLN A 691 24.75 -8.15 4.26
N MET A 692 25.74 -7.27 4.19
CA MET A 692 25.61 -5.84 4.50
C MET A 692 25.62 -4.97 3.22
N ARG A 693 24.53 -4.96 2.45
CA ARG A 693 24.50 -4.28 1.14
C ARG A 693 24.76 -2.78 1.23
N LYS A 694 25.86 -2.33 0.65
CA LYS A 694 26.20 -0.90 0.56
C LYS A 694 25.17 -0.12 -0.25
N HIS A 695 24.69 1.00 0.28
CA HIS A 695 23.84 1.93 -0.47
C HIS A 695 24.67 3.13 -0.96
N ALA A 696 24.82 3.25 -2.28
CA ALA A 696 25.51 4.38 -2.91
C ALA A 696 24.49 5.30 -3.62
N ALA A 697 24.21 6.45 -3.02
CA ALA A 697 23.38 7.51 -3.60
C ALA A 697 24.25 8.69 -4.04
N GLY A 698 24.66 8.70 -5.31
CA GLY A 698 25.57 9.71 -5.84
C GLY A 698 26.97 9.59 -5.23
N ARG A 699 27.44 10.61 -4.51
CA ARG A 699 28.75 10.61 -3.82
C ARG A 699 28.66 10.21 -2.34
N LYS A 700 27.46 9.90 -1.83
CA LYS A 700 27.27 9.43 -0.46
C LYS A 700 27.23 7.90 -0.48
N VAL A 701 28.14 7.28 0.26
CA VAL A 701 28.08 5.86 0.61
C VAL A 701 27.57 5.77 2.03
N THR A 702 26.50 5.02 2.24
CA THR A 702 26.03 4.64 3.57
C THR A 702 26.54 3.22 3.83
N TYR A 703 27.38 3.08 4.86
CA TYR A 703 27.82 1.78 5.35
C TYR A 703 26.80 1.24 6.35
N ASN A 704 26.67 -0.08 6.38
CA ASN A 704 25.93 -0.78 7.42
C ASN A 704 26.91 -1.40 8.40
N TYR A 705 26.44 -1.63 9.60
CA TYR A 705 27.24 -2.14 10.71
C TYR A 705 26.63 -3.44 11.25
N ALA A 706 27.46 -4.26 11.88
CA ALA A 706 26.98 -5.40 12.67
C ALA A 706 27.96 -5.69 13.80
N THR A 707 27.42 -6.04 14.98
CA THR A 707 28.20 -6.63 16.07
C THR A 707 27.82 -8.10 16.18
N VAL A 708 28.78 -8.98 15.97
CA VAL A 708 28.58 -10.44 15.93
C VAL A 708 29.40 -11.07 17.04
N THR A 709 28.73 -11.75 17.98
CA THR A 709 29.37 -12.34 19.17
C THR A 709 28.89 -13.76 19.39
N ASN A 710 29.82 -14.69 19.65
CA ASN A 710 29.48 -16.08 19.94
C ASN A 710 28.61 -16.73 18.85
N CYS A 711 28.87 -16.43 17.58
CA CYS A 711 28.09 -16.99 16.47
C CYS A 711 28.86 -18.07 15.71
N LEU A 712 28.13 -19.09 15.26
CA LEU A 712 28.59 -20.04 14.25
C LEU A 712 28.06 -19.59 12.89
N ILE A 713 28.95 -19.34 11.93
CA ILE A 713 28.57 -18.97 10.56
C ILE A 713 29.23 -19.99 9.63
N ALA A 714 28.47 -21.01 9.24
CA ALA A 714 29.04 -22.18 8.60
C ALA A 714 28.27 -22.69 7.39
N GLU A 715 28.95 -23.29 6.42
CA GLU A 715 28.29 -24.04 5.34
C GLU A 715 27.31 -23.20 4.50
N ASN A 716 27.48 -21.87 4.44
CA ASN A 716 26.68 -21.03 3.57
C ASN A 716 27.27 -21.06 2.14
N GLY A 717 26.42 -20.97 1.12
CA GLY A 717 26.78 -21.12 -0.29
C GLY A 717 27.68 -20.00 -0.83
N GLN A 718 27.79 -18.86 -0.13
CA GLN A 718 28.66 -17.75 -0.48
C GLN A 718 29.61 -17.36 0.66
N TYR A 719 29.73 -16.07 0.98
CA TYR A 719 30.57 -15.55 2.06
C TYR A 719 29.99 -15.90 3.42
N GLY A 720 30.83 -16.06 4.44
CA GLY A 720 30.33 -16.06 5.82
C GLY A 720 29.71 -14.70 6.16
N ILE A 721 30.48 -13.63 5.99
CA ILE A 721 30.05 -12.24 6.15
C ILE A 721 30.52 -11.41 4.95
N ALA A 722 29.62 -10.62 4.35
CA ALA A 722 29.88 -9.82 3.16
C ALA A 722 29.55 -8.33 3.31
N ASP A 723 30.42 -7.48 2.77
CA ASP A 723 30.39 -6.02 2.75
C ASP A 723 30.37 -5.37 4.17
N GLY A 724 29.97 -4.10 4.27
CA GLY A 724 29.74 -3.39 5.54
C GLY A 724 30.97 -3.18 6.42
N ILE A 725 30.73 -2.88 7.70
CA ILE A 725 31.74 -2.75 8.75
C ILE A 725 31.29 -3.62 9.92
N VAL A 726 32.11 -4.60 10.30
CA VAL A 726 31.71 -5.62 11.27
C VAL A 726 32.69 -5.72 12.43
N THR A 727 32.15 -5.91 13.63
CA THR A 727 32.91 -6.35 14.81
C THR A 727 32.56 -7.79 15.11
N ILE A 728 33.57 -8.66 15.17
CA ILE A 728 33.44 -10.11 15.35
C ILE A 728 34.21 -10.51 16.61
N THR A 729 33.52 -11.13 17.56
CA THR A 729 34.14 -11.62 18.80
C THR A 729 33.70 -13.06 19.07
N ASN A 730 34.63 -13.94 19.42
CA ASN A 730 34.35 -15.33 19.78
C ASN A 730 33.47 -16.04 18.72
N CYS A 731 33.74 -15.88 17.43
CA CYS A 731 32.93 -16.51 16.38
C CYS A 731 33.70 -17.62 15.68
N THR A 732 32.98 -18.62 15.16
CA THR A 732 33.54 -19.63 14.24
C THR A 732 32.91 -19.41 12.87
N ILE A 733 33.72 -19.01 11.89
CA ILE A 733 33.32 -18.79 10.49
C ILE A 733 34.04 -19.82 9.63
N VAL A 734 33.30 -20.83 9.14
CA VAL A 734 33.91 -22.07 8.62
C VAL A 734 33.13 -22.67 7.47
N ALA A 735 33.80 -23.32 6.52
CA ALA A 735 33.15 -24.09 5.44
C ALA A 735 32.15 -23.30 4.57
N ASN A 736 32.27 -21.97 4.50
CA ASN A 736 31.47 -21.16 3.58
C ASN A 736 32.03 -21.24 2.14
N GLY A 737 31.18 -21.11 1.13
CA GLY A 737 31.53 -21.31 -0.28
C GLY A 737 32.56 -20.33 -0.84
N PHE A 738 32.58 -19.10 -0.34
CA PHE A 738 33.56 -18.04 -0.63
C PHE A 738 34.36 -17.67 0.63
N CYS A 739 35.11 -16.58 0.63
CA CYS A 739 35.90 -16.16 1.79
C CYS A 739 35.02 -15.98 3.05
N GLY A 740 35.61 -16.25 4.21
CA GLY A 740 34.89 -16.20 5.49
C GLY A 740 34.36 -14.80 5.80
N VAL A 741 35.22 -13.79 5.64
CA VAL A 741 34.88 -12.39 5.90
C VAL A 741 35.34 -11.50 4.75
N SER A 742 34.39 -10.90 4.04
CA SER A 742 34.64 -9.81 3.08
C SER A 742 34.01 -8.53 3.64
N SER A 743 34.79 -7.55 4.09
CA SER A 743 34.29 -6.37 4.81
C SER A 743 35.12 -5.12 4.50
N TYR A 744 34.58 -3.93 4.77
CA TYR A 744 35.32 -2.69 4.56
C TYR A 744 36.46 -2.53 5.56
N GLU A 745 36.16 -2.66 6.86
CA GLU A 745 37.08 -2.48 7.99
C GLU A 745 36.71 -3.44 9.13
N PRO A 746 36.97 -4.75 8.99
CA PRO A 746 36.59 -5.71 10.01
C PRO A 746 37.50 -5.62 11.25
N THR A 747 36.89 -5.70 12.43
CA THR A 747 37.58 -5.93 13.71
C THR A 747 37.24 -7.33 14.21
N ILE A 748 38.24 -8.16 14.42
CA ILE A 748 38.07 -9.60 14.70
C ILE A 748 38.93 -9.98 15.91
N THR A 749 38.31 -10.57 16.93
CA THR A 749 39.00 -11.06 18.13
C THR A 749 38.51 -12.44 18.56
N ASN A 750 39.39 -13.27 19.11
CA ASN A 750 39.06 -14.59 19.69
C ASN A 750 38.32 -15.54 18.72
N SER A 751 38.47 -15.36 17.42
CA SER A 751 37.62 -16.03 16.43
C SER A 751 38.39 -17.05 15.60
N ILE A 752 37.67 -18.01 15.02
CA ILE A 752 38.22 -18.99 14.09
C ILE A 752 37.66 -18.68 12.70
N ILE A 753 38.53 -18.44 11.71
CA ILE A 753 38.17 -18.24 10.31
C ILE A 753 39.00 -19.23 9.48
N TYR A 754 38.38 -20.36 9.15
CA TYR A 754 39.09 -21.53 8.63
C TYR A 754 38.23 -22.32 7.64
N TYR A 755 38.84 -22.99 6.66
CA TYR A 755 38.16 -23.81 5.65
C TYR A 755 37.07 -23.09 4.83
N ASN A 756 37.11 -21.77 4.74
CA ASN A 756 36.23 -21.02 3.85
C ASN A 756 36.84 -20.92 2.46
N GLY A 757 35.98 -20.80 1.45
CA GLY A 757 36.36 -20.40 0.10
C GLY A 757 36.99 -21.51 -0.74
N SER A 758 36.55 -21.59 -1.99
CA SER A 758 37.26 -22.33 -3.04
C SER A 758 38.49 -21.58 -3.60
N ASP A 759 38.64 -20.29 -3.28
CA ASP A 759 39.69 -19.36 -3.72
C ASP A 759 40.86 -19.21 -2.73
N GLY A 760 40.71 -19.72 -1.51
CA GLY A 760 41.74 -19.79 -0.46
C GLY A 760 41.86 -18.54 0.42
N ALA A 761 41.14 -17.45 0.16
CA ALA A 761 41.16 -16.25 0.99
C ALA A 761 40.21 -16.41 2.19
N GLN A 762 40.69 -16.14 3.41
CA GLN A 762 39.83 -16.19 4.62
C GLN A 762 39.23 -14.84 4.97
N ILE A 763 40.01 -13.77 4.82
CA ILE A 763 39.61 -12.39 5.10
C ILE A 763 39.97 -11.53 3.90
N GLU A 764 38.99 -10.83 3.36
CA GLU A 764 39.14 -9.77 2.37
C GLU A 764 38.71 -8.45 3.01
N SER A 765 39.63 -7.50 3.05
CA SER A 765 39.39 -6.18 3.63
C SER A 765 39.63 -5.09 2.60
N HIS A 766 38.73 -4.12 2.50
CA HIS A 766 38.89 -2.98 1.58
C HIS A 766 39.86 -1.93 2.11
N ILE A 767 40.04 -1.85 3.43
CA ILE A 767 41.10 -1.10 4.12
C ILE A 767 41.79 -1.99 5.17
N ASP A 768 42.48 -1.44 6.16
CA ASP A 768 43.23 -2.25 7.14
C ASP A 768 42.28 -2.98 8.10
N ALA A 769 42.35 -4.31 8.15
CA ALA A 769 41.64 -5.13 9.13
C ALA A 769 42.41 -5.24 10.45
N VAL A 770 41.70 -5.19 11.58
CA VAL A 770 42.27 -5.42 12.91
C VAL A 770 41.90 -6.82 13.38
N VAL A 771 42.86 -7.73 13.39
CA VAL A 771 42.64 -9.12 13.83
C VAL A 771 43.57 -9.43 14.98
N THR A 772 43.04 -9.88 16.11
CA THR A 772 43.85 -10.29 17.28
C THR A 772 43.34 -11.57 17.90
N TYR A 773 44.22 -12.33 18.53
CA TYR A 773 43.89 -13.57 19.24
C TYR A 773 42.96 -14.50 18.46
N SER A 774 43.16 -14.61 17.15
CA SER A 774 42.28 -15.36 16.26
C SER A 774 43.06 -16.40 15.46
N ASN A 775 42.40 -17.49 15.08
CA ASN A 775 42.95 -18.50 14.20
C ASN A 775 42.47 -18.26 12.77
N VAL A 776 43.39 -17.92 11.86
CA VAL A 776 43.08 -17.59 10.47
C VAL A 776 43.91 -18.46 9.54
N GLN A 777 43.24 -19.26 8.69
CA GLN A 777 43.94 -20.13 7.73
C GLN A 777 44.81 -19.30 6.78
N GLY A 778 46.08 -19.69 6.64
CA GLY A 778 47.07 -18.94 5.84
C GLY A 778 47.72 -17.77 6.59
N GLY A 779 47.32 -17.53 7.83
CA GLY A 779 47.86 -16.53 8.75
C GLY A 779 47.33 -15.11 8.51
N TRP A 780 47.30 -14.33 9.59
CA TRP A 780 46.97 -12.90 9.55
C TRP A 780 47.81 -12.10 10.55
N PRO A 781 48.37 -10.93 10.15
CA PRO A 781 49.15 -10.11 11.06
C PRO A 781 48.31 -9.59 12.24
N GLY A 782 48.83 -9.72 13.45
CA GLY A 782 48.18 -9.22 14.66
C GLY A 782 48.64 -9.93 15.92
N GLN A 783 48.37 -9.32 17.07
CA GLN A 783 48.76 -9.88 18.36
C GLN A 783 47.98 -11.17 18.64
N GLY A 784 48.69 -12.24 19.00
CA GLY A 784 48.08 -13.51 19.43
C GLY A 784 47.39 -14.32 18.34
N ASN A 785 47.48 -13.91 17.06
CA ASN A 785 46.93 -14.70 15.96
C ASN A 785 47.76 -15.96 15.72
N ILE A 786 47.07 -17.03 15.31
CA ILE A 786 47.66 -18.31 14.93
C ILE A 786 47.17 -18.75 13.54
N ASP A 787 47.91 -19.65 12.92
CA ASP A 787 47.52 -20.36 11.70
C ASP A 787 47.80 -21.84 11.92
N ALA A 788 46.79 -22.55 12.39
CA ALA A 788 46.87 -23.98 12.63
C ALA A 788 45.50 -24.61 12.45
N ASP A 789 45.46 -25.88 12.05
CA ASP A 789 44.21 -26.64 11.95
C ASP A 789 43.45 -26.55 13.29
N PRO A 790 42.19 -26.06 13.31
CA PRO A 790 41.40 -25.96 14.53
C PRO A 790 41.13 -27.31 15.20
N LEU A 791 41.31 -28.44 14.49
CA LEU A 791 40.99 -29.79 14.96
C LEU A 791 39.56 -29.87 15.47
N PHE A 792 38.57 -29.58 14.62
CA PHE A 792 37.15 -29.75 14.96
C PHE A 792 36.82 -31.22 15.23
N ALA A 793 35.89 -31.46 16.16
CA ALA A 793 35.51 -32.79 16.61
C ALA A 793 34.89 -33.64 15.48
N ASP A 794 33.94 -33.07 14.73
CA ASP A 794 33.32 -33.71 13.57
C ASP A 794 32.75 -32.69 12.58
N ALA A 795 33.64 -31.93 11.94
CA ALA A 795 33.28 -30.89 10.97
C ALA A 795 32.45 -31.40 9.77
N ILE A 796 32.53 -32.69 9.43
CA ILE A 796 31.75 -33.27 8.32
C ILE A 796 30.26 -33.32 8.65
N ASN A 797 29.93 -33.48 9.93
CA ASN A 797 28.56 -33.54 10.43
C ASN A 797 28.14 -32.23 11.15
N GLY A 798 28.87 -31.13 10.93
CA GLY A 798 28.56 -29.81 11.50
C GLY A 798 28.96 -29.62 12.96
N ASP A 799 29.71 -30.55 13.56
CA ASP A 799 30.22 -30.39 14.93
C ASP A 799 31.57 -29.67 14.93
N PHE A 800 31.49 -28.36 15.18
CA PHE A 800 32.63 -27.45 15.24
C PHE A 800 33.18 -27.25 16.67
N HIS A 801 32.88 -28.15 17.63
CA HIS A 801 33.61 -28.16 18.90
C HIS A 801 35.08 -28.50 18.67
N LEU A 802 35.97 -28.05 19.56
CA LEU A 802 37.40 -28.34 19.43
C LEU A 802 37.70 -29.75 19.97
N HIS A 803 38.40 -30.56 19.20
CA HIS A 803 38.92 -31.85 19.64
C HIS A 803 40.08 -31.64 20.61
N LYS A 804 40.31 -32.61 21.50
CA LYS A 804 41.48 -32.63 22.39
C LYS A 804 42.78 -32.51 21.57
N GLY A 805 43.64 -31.56 21.92
CA GLY A 805 44.86 -31.29 21.16
C GLY A 805 44.78 -30.04 20.27
N SER A 806 43.59 -29.44 20.13
CA SER A 806 43.42 -28.25 19.31
C SER A 806 44.35 -27.11 19.75
N PRO A 807 45.02 -26.43 18.80
CA PRO A 807 45.81 -25.23 19.08
C PRO A 807 44.95 -24.01 19.43
N CYS A 808 43.63 -24.10 19.27
CA CYS A 808 42.68 -23.05 19.63
C CYS A 808 42.22 -23.12 21.09
N ILE A 809 42.56 -24.20 21.82
CA ILE A 809 42.25 -24.32 23.25
C ILE A 809 43.18 -23.40 24.06
N ASP A 810 42.63 -22.68 25.03
CA ASP A 810 43.33 -21.72 25.90
C ASP A 810 44.14 -20.64 25.14
N ALA A 811 43.69 -20.28 23.93
CA ALA A 811 44.46 -19.48 22.99
C ALA A 811 43.90 -18.05 22.77
N GLY A 812 42.70 -17.75 23.26
CA GLY A 812 42.05 -16.44 23.09
C GLY A 812 42.75 -15.29 23.82
N ASN A 813 42.17 -14.11 23.86
CA ASN A 813 42.75 -12.95 24.51
C ASN A 813 42.89 -13.19 26.03
N PRO A 814 44.11 -13.10 26.62
CA PRO A 814 44.34 -13.30 28.05
C PRO A 814 43.51 -12.40 28.97
N ASP A 815 43.03 -11.27 28.48
CA ASP A 815 42.20 -10.33 29.25
C ASP A 815 40.70 -10.66 29.18
N SER A 816 40.30 -11.69 28.42
CA SER A 816 38.89 -12.11 28.32
C SER A 816 38.45 -12.91 29.54
N ASP A 817 37.19 -12.77 29.93
CA ASP A 817 36.61 -13.52 31.04
C ASP A 817 36.42 -14.99 30.66
N TYR A 818 37.11 -15.89 31.37
CA TYR A 818 37.04 -17.34 31.18
C TYR A 818 36.14 -18.05 32.21
N ASN A 819 35.52 -17.32 33.16
CA ASN A 819 34.80 -17.93 34.28
C ASN A 819 33.59 -18.77 33.88
N ALA A 820 33.07 -18.57 32.66
CA ALA A 820 31.97 -19.37 32.11
C ALA A 820 32.42 -20.72 31.52
N GLU A 821 33.71 -20.92 31.23
CA GLU A 821 34.24 -22.19 30.74
C GLU A 821 34.42 -23.20 31.89
N LEU A 822 34.05 -24.46 31.65
CA LEU A 822 34.15 -25.52 32.65
C LEU A 822 35.61 -25.92 32.92
N SER A 823 35.96 -26.15 34.18
CA SER A 823 37.31 -26.62 34.53
C SER A 823 37.56 -28.07 34.05
N PRO A 824 38.78 -28.40 33.58
CA PRO A 824 39.93 -27.50 33.40
C PRO A 824 39.78 -26.58 32.17
N ASN A 825 40.12 -25.28 32.30
CA ASN A 825 39.93 -24.21 31.30
C ASN A 825 41.16 -23.28 31.13
N GLY A 826 42.33 -23.71 31.62
CA GLY A 826 43.61 -23.03 31.38
C GLY A 826 43.73 -21.58 31.87
N GLU A 827 42.75 -21.08 32.62
CA GLU A 827 42.57 -19.66 32.97
C GLU A 827 42.56 -18.73 31.74
N ARG A 828 42.10 -19.23 30.58
CA ARG A 828 42.10 -18.49 29.32
C ARG A 828 41.08 -19.09 28.37
N ILE A 829 40.24 -18.24 27.75
CA ILE A 829 39.20 -18.76 26.85
C ILE A 829 39.77 -19.45 25.62
N ASN A 830 39.00 -20.41 25.11
CA ASN A 830 39.19 -20.95 23.77
C ASN A 830 38.90 -19.90 22.70
N MET A 831 39.52 -20.03 21.52
CA MET A 831 39.08 -19.28 20.34
C MET A 831 37.84 -19.94 19.73
N GLY A 832 36.96 -19.14 19.10
CA GLY A 832 35.78 -19.60 18.36
C GLY A 832 34.47 -19.48 19.14
N VAL A 833 33.39 -19.97 18.52
CA VAL A 833 31.99 -19.83 18.96
C VAL A 833 31.73 -20.27 20.41
N TYR A 834 32.41 -21.32 20.86
CA TYR A 834 32.23 -21.86 22.21
C TYR A 834 33.18 -21.23 23.25
N GLY A 835 34.11 -20.37 22.85
CA GLY A 835 35.04 -19.71 23.75
C GLY A 835 34.32 -18.78 24.74
N GLY A 836 34.65 -18.88 26.02
CA GLY A 836 33.98 -18.14 27.09
C GLY A 836 32.58 -18.66 27.42
N THR A 837 32.28 -19.93 27.10
CA THR A 837 30.97 -20.55 27.37
C THR A 837 31.10 -21.91 28.07
N PRO A 838 30.05 -22.42 28.73
CA PRO A 838 30.05 -23.77 29.28
C PRO A 838 30.26 -24.90 28.26
N GLN A 839 30.07 -24.61 26.97
CA GLN A 839 30.25 -25.53 25.85
C GLN A 839 31.72 -25.59 25.37
N ALA A 840 32.60 -24.76 25.92
CA ALA A 840 34.03 -24.77 25.61
C ALA A 840 34.66 -26.15 25.85
N SER A 841 35.48 -26.60 24.91
CA SER A 841 36.29 -27.81 25.07
C SER A 841 37.29 -27.65 26.22
N LEU A 842 37.44 -28.69 27.04
CA LEU A 842 38.30 -28.67 28.24
C LEU A 842 39.79 -28.59 27.87
N SER A 843 40.55 -27.87 28.70
CA SER A 843 42.01 -27.84 28.66
C SER A 843 42.62 -29.22 28.92
N GLN A 844 43.88 -29.36 28.52
CA GLN A 844 44.61 -30.62 28.59
C GLN A 844 45.17 -30.97 29.96
#